data_AF-A0AAD6USC0-F1
#
_entry.id   AF-A0AAD6USC0-F1
#
_cell.length_a   1.000
_cell.length_b   1.000
_cell.length_c   1.000
_cell.angle_alpha   90.00
_cell.angle_beta   90.00
_cell.angle_gamma   90.00
#
_symmetry.space_group_name_H-M   'P 1'
#
loop_
_entity.id
_entity.type
_entity.pdbx_description
1 polymer ?
#
loop_
_entity_poly.entity_id
_entity_poly.type
_entity_poly.pdbx_seq_one_letter_code
_entity_poly.pdbx_strand_id
1 'polypeptide(L)'
;MSQNYSLLSEVDTPVLPKLYVTVHPEGAAVVSTHPSRPSLNPHWNSNLTFSCSATSTITLRLYHATRFPLLRHDRLLGVCITRVEDLLNRCSSENTIALELKADSQVSGRVSVLLTTLEKAAQNAALEMQKNAKRLGRVPGAIIAVESVVGAGASAAQMNLAGALEQVISRVDFIVRIGDELSKVHPYARTAWNVLTSVYKAVKQQREADESVVELVQTLIHVYSFQEQAGFLLQKIKPLEDTLVKIAEETVECANFIQEYTDLGFSERTIQTTFLNKNEAKIEDHKKALSKLKEDFDRGLALQTTSSVNNLEQSRLLDTLDRFRYDASLRAECLDGTRVEILRKITDRLDSRSKPTNILWLSGVAGSGKSTIATSVSEHFRRLGRLGAFIFFTRNDEASSKPRVVLHNIVYGLAASNPRLRDAICTAISRDAALVTAPIRTQFEQLLQKPLVSVLPDVRDSEPIIIILDALDECSNESRKELVSLIANHFSTLPSIFCFFITSRPEAEFIASFRSGHHAEQFPLPLPSTGRDDDILLYIGDCMDHVWAKNPSLGDTLSKEDVIVQLADKSGGLFIWAATACKFIDAYNPEGKFKLLLDRDFAPESRLDGLYTTALQNAGPWNENDFQDQALRVLSAIVLGKAHLTQEAIDSLLGLKRGTSSRILEYLGCVVQRASDQTVRVLHASFTDYLTDRVRSGKFPWHLKFNMCGLENSHLLNHEIPDLPDRIERSLSPELRYASSYWSDHLLEGEHDDKMIQELGGFVQAHLLHWLEILSLRGQMNLARGMLEAAWSSVQVCKTTQAFF
;
A
#
# COMPACT_ATOMS: atom_id res chain seq x y z
N MET A 1 42.77 6.90 -41.39
CA MET A 1 41.30 6.94 -41.46
C MET A 1 40.77 5.98 -40.42
N SER A 2 40.31 6.49 -39.28
CA SER A 2 39.72 5.73 -38.19
C SER A 2 38.22 6.07 -38.14
N GLN A 3 37.37 5.07 -38.27
CA GLN A 3 35.91 5.24 -38.14
C GLN A 3 35.50 5.12 -36.68
N ASN A 4 34.67 6.08 -36.27
CA ASN A 4 34.10 6.25 -34.95
C ASN A 4 32.96 5.24 -34.73
N TYR A 5 32.99 4.56 -33.58
CA TYR A 5 31.83 3.92 -32.97
C TYR A 5 31.52 4.65 -31.66
N SER A 6 30.30 5.17 -31.57
CA SER A 6 29.75 5.78 -30.35
C SER A 6 29.17 4.70 -29.44
N LEU A 7 29.82 4.47 -28.30
CA LEU A 7 29.22 3.81 -27.14
C LEU A 7 28.45 4.87 -26.35
N LEU A 8 27.12 4.81 -26.37
CA LEU A 8 26.30 5.38 -25.32
C LEU A 8 26.50 4.49 -24.08
N SER A 9 27.57 4.76 -23.32
CA SER A 9 27.66 4.31 -21.94
C SER A 9 26.72 5.18 -21.12
N GLU A 10 25.61 4.62 -20.67
CA GLU A 10 24.92 5.15 -19.50
C GLU A 10 25.96 5.25 -18.38
N VAL A 11 26.25 6.48 -17.97
CA VAL A 11 27.08 6.78 -16.82
C VAL A 11 26.27 6.33 -15.60
N ASP A 12 26.50 5.09 -15.17
CA ASP A 12 26.13 4.63 -13.83
C ASP A 12 27.01 5.41 -12.84
N THR A 13 26.54 6.59 -12.45
CA THR A 13 27.18 7.37 -11.39
C THR A 13 27.32 6.49 -10.15
N PRO A 14 28.51 6.36 -9.53
CA PRO A 14 28.66 5.55 -8.33
C PRO A 14 27.74 6.10 -7.25
N VAL A 15 26.73 5.33 -6.87
CA VAL A 15 25.81 5.71 -5.80
C VAL A 15 26.61 5.77 -4.50
N LEU A 16 26.97 6.98 -4.08
CA LEU A 16 27.71 7.21 -2.84
C LEU A 16 26.92 6.66 -1.64
N PRO A 17 27.58 6.02 -0.66
CA PRO A 17 26.88 5.36 0.42
C PRO A 17 26.25 6.38 1.39
N LYS A 18 25.04 6.09 1.88
CA LYS A 18 24.45 6.80 3.03
C LYS A 18 24.85 6.05 4.30
N LEU A 19 25.68 6.64 5.15
CA LEU A 19 26.25 5.93 6.29
C LEU A 19 25.69 6.45 7.60
N TYR A 20 25.56 5.59 8.61
CA TYR A 20 25.29 6.00 9.99
C TYR A 20 26.05 5.13 10.98
N VAL A 21 26.32 5.69 12.16
CA VAL A 21 27.01 5.00 13.24
C VAL A 21 26.03 4.75 14.38
N THR A 22 26.03 3.54 14.92
CA THR A 22 25.34 3.19 16.17
C THR A 22 26.36 2.91 17.26
N VAL A 23 26.08 3.42 18.46
CA VAL A 23 26.87 3.23 19.66
C VAL A 23 26.05 2.40 20.64
N HIS A 24 26.61 1.29 21.10
CA HIS A 24 25.98 0.36 22.04
C HIS A 24 26.81 0.37 23.33
N PRO A 25 26.44 1.20 24.32
CA PRO A 25 27.07 1.19 25.63
C PRO A 25 26.52 0.02 26.45
N GLU A 26 27.40 -0.71 27.12
CA GLU A 26 27.02 -1.85 27.95
C GLU A 26 26.05 -1.42 29.07
N GLY A 27 24.84 -1.99 29.08
CA GLY A 27 23.80 -1.68 30.07
C GLY A 27 22.98 -0.41 29.81
N ALA A 28 23.13 0.25 28.66
CA ALA A 28 22.38 1.45 28.29
C ALA A 28 21.66 1.32 26.94
N ALA A 29 20.74 2.25 26.67
CA ALA A 29 20.04 2.31 25.39
C ALA A 29 21.02 2.63 24.23
N VAL A 30 20.79 1.98 23.08
CA VAL A 30 21.57 2.20 21.86
C VAL A 30 21.28 3.59 21.32
N VAL A 31 22.33 4.35 21.02
CA VAL A 31 22.22 5.67 20.40
C VAL A 31 22.80 5.63 18.98
N SER A 32 22.22 6.39 18.06
CA SER A 32 22.61 6.36 16.64
C SER A 32 22.62 7.75 16.02
N THR A 33 23.50 7.95 15.05
CA THR A 33 23.47 9.14 14.19
C THR A 33 22.38 8.99 13.13
N HIS A 34 21.85 10.11 12.65
CA HIS A 34 21.06 10.07 11.40
C HIS A 34 21.93 9.63 10.21
N PRO A 35 21.35 8.97 9.19
CA PRO A 35 22.07 8.66 7.95
C PRO A 35 22.64 9.91 7.29
N SER A 36 23.91 9.84 6.90
CA SER A 36 24.59 10.93 6.22
C SER A 36 23.96 11.19 4.85
N ARG A 37 24.24 12.38 4.30
CA ARG A 37 24.13 12.54 2.84
C ARG A 37 25.07 11.53 2.15
N PRO A 38 24.71 11.05 0.94
CA PRO A 38 25.56 10.14 0.16
C PRO A 38 27.00 10.66 0.06
N SER A 39 27.96 10.00 0.72
CA SER A 39 29.37 10.41 0.75
C SER A 39 30.28 9.25 1.16
N LEU A 40 31.51 9.21 0.63
CA LEU A 40 32.56 8.29 1.09
C LEU A 40 33.24 8.77 2.40
N ASN A 41 33.16 10.07 2.70
CA ASN A 41 33.70 10.69 3.93
C ASN A 41 32.61 11.52 4.62
N PRO A 42 31.60 10.90 5.23
CA PRO A 42 30.51 11.60 5.87
C PRO A 42 30.90 12.22 7.22
N HIS A 43 30.33 13.39 7.50
CA HIS A 43 30.38 14.05 8.81
C HIS A 43 28.96 14.13 9.37
N TRP A 44 28.75 13.63 10.59
CA TRP A 44 27.42 13.51 11.17
C TRP A 44 27.03 14.69 12.07
N ASN A 45 27.96 15.56 12.46
CA ASN A 45 27.75 16.77 13.30
C ASN A 45 26.75 16.60 14.47
N SER A 46 26.61 15.37 14.98
CA SER A 46 25.62 14.97 15.96
C SER A 46 26.34 14.62 17.25
N ASN A 47 26.00 15.29 18.35
CA ASN A 47 26.52 14.94 19.67
C ASN A 47 25.66 13.83 20.27
N LEU A 48 26.22 12.62 20.37
CA LEU A 48 25.55 11.48 21.00
C LEU A 48 25.85 11.48 22.49
N THR A 49 24.82 11.50 23.32
CA THR A 49 24.94 11.45 24.78
C THR A 49 24.38 10.13 25.30
N PHE A 50 25.14 9.45 26.14
CA PHE A 50 24.75 8.18 26.75
C PHE A 50 25.39 8.05 28.13
N SER A 51 24.75 7.28 29.02
CA SER A 51 25.21 7.06 30.39
C SER A 51 25.74 5.64 30.55
N CYS A 52 27.02 5.48 30.90
CA CYS A 52 27.63 4.19 31.18
C CYS A 52 28.78 4.33 32.19
N SER A 53 29.18 3.23 32.84
CA SER A 53 30.36 3.23 33.73
C SER A 53 31.64 3.44 32.92
N ALA A 54 32.65 4.08 33.52
CA ALA A 54 33.97 4.25 32.90
C ALA A 54 34.67 2.90 32.61
N THR A 55 34.35 1.86 33.37
CA THR A 55 34.89 0.50 33.19
C THR A 55 34.12 -0.34 32.18
N SER A 56 32.99 0.16 31.67
CA SER A 56 32.14 -0.55 30.70
C SER A 56 32.75 -0.58 29.30
N THR A 57 32.35 -1.60 28.52
CA THR A 57 32.67 -1.66 27.10
C THR A 57 31.65 -0.88 26.27
N ILE A 58 32.10 -0.37 25.12
CA ILE A 58 31.26 0.29 24.13
C ILE A 58 31.51 -0.33 22.76
N THR A 59 30.42 -0.62 22.05
CA THR A 59 30.49 -1.17 20.68
C THR A 59 30.01 -0.13 19.67
N LEU A 60 30.88 0.21 18.73
CA LEU A 60 30.61 1.11 17.62
C LEU A 60 30.38 0.28 16.36
N ARG A 61 29.27 0.55 15.65
CA ARG A 61 28.95 -0.12 14.38
C ARG A 61 28.62 0.89 13.30
N LEU A 62 29.20 0.73 12.12
CA LEU A 62 28.95 1.57 10.94
C LEU A 62 28.06 0.82 9.95
N TYR A 63 26.95 1.44 9.54
CA TYR A 63 25.98 0.87 8.62
C TYR A 63 25.86 1.69 7.34
N HIS A 64 25.57 1.00 6.23
CA HIS A 64 25.06 1.60 5.01
C HIS A 64 23.54 1.51 4.95
N ALA A 65 22.88 2.66 5.03
CA ALA A 65 21.42 2.80 4.97
C ALA A 65 20.92 2.54 3.55
N THR A 66 20.06 1.53 3.39
CA THR A 66 19.49 1.18 2.09
C THR A 66 18.31 2.10 1.73
N ARG A 67 18.11 2.39 0.44
CA ARG A 67 17.03 3.31 -0.02
C ARG A 67 15.61 2.69 0.08
N PHE A 68 15.50 1.39 0.36
CA PHE A 68 14.24 0.66 0.41
C PHE A 68 14.18 -0.25 1.65
N PRO A 69 13.72 0.27 2.81
CA PRO A 69 13.74 -0.45 4.09
C PRO A 69 12.88 -1.72 4.15
N LEU A 70 11.94 -1.86 3.21
CA LEU A 70 10.96 -2.96 3.18
C LEU A 70 11.48 -4.25 2.53
N LEU A 71 12.65 -4.22 1.87
CA LEU A 71 13.14 -5.36 1.08
C LEU A 71 14.61 -5.75 1.36
N ARG A 72 15.40 -4.92 2.04
CA ARG A 72 16.80 -5.24 2.39
C ARG A 72 17.15 -4.69 3.78
N HIS A 73 17.98 -5.42 4.51
CA HIS A 73 18.50 -5.00 5.81
C HIS A 73 19.69 -4.06 5.60
N ASP A 74 19.87 -3.07 6.48
CA ASP A 74 21.01 -2.16 6.41
C ASP A 74 22.33 -2.93 6.54
N ARG A 75 23.26 -2.65 5.62
CA ARG A 75 24.50 -3.43 5.52
C ARG A 75 25.50 -2.93 6.55
N LEU A 76 25.89 -3.79 7.49
CA LEU A 76 26.97 -3.52 8.44
C LEU A 76 28.31 -3.49 7.69
N LEU A 77 29.02 -2.37 7.79
CA LEU A 77 30.31 -2.15 7.13
C LEU A 77 31.51 -2.32 8.05
N GLY A 78 31.32 -2.26 9.38
CA GLY A 78 32.40 -2.48 10.32
C GLY A 78 32.01 -2.28 11.78
N VAL A 79 32.74 -2.94 12.67
CA VAL A 79 32.55 -2.92 14.12
C VAL A 79 33.86 -2.61 14.84
N CYS A 80 33.78 -1.85 15.92
CA CYS A 80 34.87 -1.62 16.87
C CYS A 80 34.33 -1.78 18.29
N ILE A 81 35.03 -2.53 19.12
CA ILE A 81 34.69 -2.75 20.54
C ILE A 81 35.88 -2.26 21.36
N THR A 82 35.62 -1.42 22.35
CA THR A 82 36.66 -0.84 23.21
C THR A 82 36.10 -0.46 24.58
N ARG A 83 36.94 -0.17 25.56
CA ARG A 83 36.51 0.30 26.88
C ARG A 83 36.39 1.82 26.90
N VAL A 84 35.46 2.32 27.70
CA VAL A 84 35.23 3.77 27.85
C VAL A 84 36.46 4.46 28.46
N GLU A 85 37.11 3.85 29.46
CA GLU A 85 38.36 4.34 30.05
C GLU A 85 39.50 4.49 29.03
N ASP A 86 39.66 3.52 28.11
CA ASP A 86 40.71 3.55 27.10
C ASP A 86 40.50 4.70 26.10
N LEU A 87 39.24 4.95 25.72
CA LEU A 87 38.88 6.07 24.85
C LEU A 87 39.07 7.42 25.56
N LEU A 88 38.68 7.54 26.83
CA LEU A 88 38.84 8.76 27.61
C LEU A 88 40.32 9.11 27.81
N ASN A 89 41.16 8.12 28.11
CA ASN A 89 42.60 8.29 28.29
C ASN A 89 43.28 8.71 26.98
N ARG A 90 42.90 8.11 25.84
CA ARG A 90 43.44 8.48 24.53
C ARG A 90 42.92 9.84 24.03
N CYS A 91 41.67 10.21 24.34
CA CYS A 91 41.08 11.50 23.94
C CYS A 91 41.66 12.65 24.78
N SER A 92 42.18 12.37 25.99
CA SER A 92 42.91 13.38 26.76
C SER A 92 44.27 13.76 26.17
N SER A 93 44.85 12.93 25.30
CA SER A 93 46.13 13.20 24.61
C SER A 93 45.96 13.68 23.15
N GLU A 94 44.85 13.34 22.50
CA GLU A 94 44.57 13.66 21.08
C GLU A 94 43.18 14.31 20.92
N ASN A 95 43.05 15.35 20.08
CA ASN A 95 41.78 16.08 19.86
C ASN A 95 40.65 15.21 19.26
N THR A 96 40.98 14.16 18.51
CA THR A 96 40.04 13.18 17.96
C THR A 96 40.80 11.87 17.73
N ILE A 97 40.24 10.74 18.13
CA ILE A 97 40.86 9.43 17.90
C ILE A 97 40.25 8.77 16.67
N ALA A 98 41.10 8.34 15.74
CA ALA A 98 40.70 7.45 14.66
C ALA A 98 40.55 6.00 15.16
N LEU A 99 39.36 5.45 15.02
CA LEU A 99 39.05 4.05 15.31
C LEU A 99 38.86 3.28 14.01
N GLU A 100 39.61 2.20 13.85
CA GLU A 100 39.46 1.30 12.72
C GLU A 100 38.34 0.29 13.00
N LEU A 101 37.38 0.24 12.09
CA LEU A 101 36.25 -0.66 12.12
C LEU A 101 36.59 -1.87 11.23
N LYS A 102 36.52 -3.07 11.80
CA LYS A 102 36.79 -4.31 11.06
C LYS A 102 35.47 -4.98 10.66
N ALA A 103 35.41 -5.49 9.45
CA ALA A 103 34.37 -6.38 8.92
C ALA A 103 35.03 -7.51 8.11
N ASP A 104 34.26 -8.54 7.72
CA ASP A 104 34.77 -9.67 6.94
C ASP A 104 35.37 -9.21 5.59
N SER A 105 36.70 -9.24 5.55
CA SER A 105 37.68 -9.25 4.46
C SER A 105 37.61 -8.31 3.24
N GLN A 106 36.59 -7.47 3.01
CA GLN A 106 36.61 -6.55 1.83
C GLN A 106 36.22 -5.08 2.07
N VAL A 107 35.84 -4.67 3.28
CA VAL A 107 35.53 -3.27 3.58
C VAL A 107 36.18 -2.86 4.90
N SER A 108 37.04 -1.83 4.85
CA SER A 108 37.63 -1.19 6.03
C SER A 108 37.12 0.24 6.16
N GLY A 109 36.66 0.61 7.36
CA GLY A 109 36.14 1.94 7.65
C GLY A 109 36.88 2.56 8.84
N ARG A 110 37.10 3.88 8.81
CA ARG A 110 37.71 4.62 9.93
C ARG A 110 36.71 5.65 10.43
N VAL A 111 36.43 5.64 11.73
CA VAL A 111 35.58 6.65 12.38
C VAL A 111 36.43 7.45 13.36
N SER A 112 36.40 8.77 13.23
CA SER A 112 37.06 9.66 14.19
C SER A 112 36.07 10.02 15.29
N VAL A 113 36.42 9.75 16.55
CA VAL A 113 35.58 9.99 17.71
C VAL A 113 36.27 10.97 18.66
N LEU A 114 35.51 11.93 19.17
CA LEU A 114 35.90 12.76 20.31
C LEU A 114 34.98 12.40 21.47
N LEU A 115 35.57 11.83 22.53
CA LEU A 115 34.85 11.49 23.74
C LEU A 115 35.28 12.45 24.85
N THR A 116 34.35 13.29 25.30
CA THR A 116 34.57 14.24 26.39
C THR A 116 33.58 13.96 27.51
N THR A 117 34.04 13.90 28.76
CA THR A 117 33.13 13.95 29.91
C THR A 117 32.43 15.31 29.92
N LEU A 118 31.20 15.36 30.44
CA LEU A 118 30.41 16.61 30.52
C LEU A 118 31.19 17.74 31.24
N GLU A 119 32.01 17.41 32.24
CA GLU A 119 32.92 18.35 32.91
C GLU A 119 34.05 18.87 32.01
N LYS A 120 34.72 18.01 31.22
CA LYS A 120 35.79 18.42 30.29
C LYS A 120 35.25 19.18 29.08
N ALA A 121 34.05 18.86 28.61
CA ALA A 121 33.39 19.59 27.52
C ALA A 121 33.10 21.05 27.91
N ALA A 122 32.68 21.28 29.16
CA ALA A 122 32.49 22.61 29.72
C ALA A 122 33.81 23.38 29.89
N GLN A 123 34.87 22.72 30.34
CA GLN A 123 36.22 23.33 30.45
C GLN A 123 36.84 23.68 29.08
N ASN A 124 36.66 22.83 28.06
CA ASN A 124 37.17 23.08 26.71
C ASN A 124 36.42 24.22 26.00
N ALA A 125 35.10 24.31 26.20
CA ALA A 125 34.31 25.45 25.71
C ALA A 125 34.76 26.78 26.35
N ALA A 126 35.12 26.77 27.65
CA ALA A 126 35.68 27.93 28.33
C ALA A 126 37.06 28.33 27.79
N LEU A 127 37.92 27.36 27.45
CA LEU A 127 39.25 27.58 26.85
C LEU A 127 39.15 28.14 25.41
N GLU A 128 38.14 27.71 24.65
CA GLU A 128 37.87 28.18 23.28
C GLU A 128 37.29 29.60 23.28
N MET A 129 36.42 29.91 24.25
CA MET A 129 35.99 31.29 24.54
C MET A 129 37.18 32.20 24.91
N GLN A 130 38.16 31.70 25.66
CA GLN A 130 39.38 32.44 26.00
C GLN A 130 40.30 32.71 24.79
N LYS A 131 40.41 31.75 23.84
CA LYS A 131 41.13 31.93 22.57
C LYS A 131 40.43 32.92 21.64
N ASN A 132 39.11 32.89 21.60
CA ASN A 132 38.29 33.83 20.83
C ASN A 132 38.36 35.25 21.41
N ALA A 133 38.41 35.39 22.74
CA ALA A 133 38.63 36.67 23.42
C ALA A 133 40.01 37.29 23.11
N LYS A 134 41.07 36.47 22.98
CA LYS A 134 42.41 36.94 22.57
C LYS A 134 42.46 37.41 21.11
N ARG A 135 41.67 36.81 20.20
CA ARG A 135 41.59 37.23 18.79
C ARG A 135 40.85 38.56 18.58
N LEU A 136 40.00 38.95 19.53
CA LEU A 136 39.12 40.12 19.43
C LEU A 136 39.73 41.43 19.96
N GLY A 137 41.01 41.46 20.35
CA GLY A 137 41.78 42.70 20.48
C GLY A 137 41.20 43.79 21.39
N ARG A 138 40.44 43.45 22.44
CA ARG A 138 40.06 44.36 23.52
C ARG A 138 40.34 43.75 24.90
N VAL A 139 40.90 44.60 25.74
CA VAL A 139 41.61 44.41 27.03
C VAL A 139 40.88 45.32 28.05
N PRO A 140 41.07 45.27 29.39
CA PRO A 140 41.33 44.20 30.36
C PRO A 140 40.30 44.23 31.52
N GLY A 141 39.86 43.06 31.99
CA GLY A 141 39.09 42.94 33.25
C GLY A 141 39.03 41.49 33.73
N ALA A 142 39.14 40.56 32.78
CA ALA A 142 39.18 39.12 33.00
C ALA A 142 40.55 38.56 33.45
N ILE A 143 41.49 39.39 33.91
CA ILE A 143 42.80 38.90 34.39
C ILE A 143 42.80 38.62 35.90
N ILE A 144 41.80 39.07 36.68
CA ILE A 144 41.83 38.91 38.16
C ILE A 144 40.98 37.73 38.69
N ALA A 145 40.16 37.07 37.86
CA ALA A 145 39.36 35.93 38.32
C ALA A 145 39.82 34.57 37.75
N VAL A 146 41.13 34.40 37.52
CA VAL A 146 41.72 33.10 37.11
C VAL A 146 42.78 32.60 38.10
N GLU A 147 43.18 33.38 39.11
CA GLU A 147 44.08 32.89 40.16
C GLU A 147 43.39 32.11 41.29
N SER A 148 42.05 32.13 41.41
CA SER A 148 41.37 31.49 42.56
C SER A 148 40.95 30.03 42.37
N VAL A 149 41.21 29.42 41.21
CA VAL A 149 40.72 28.04 40.92
C VAL A 149 41.81 26.96 41.07
N VAL A 150 43.06 27.33 41.39
CA VAL A 150 44.15 26.35 41.58
C VAL A 150 44.39 25.98 43.05
N GLY A 151 43.64 26.55 44.01
CA GLY A 151 43.84 26.17 45.42
C GLY A 151 42.61 26.41 46.28
N ALA A 152 41.76 25.38 46.41
CA ALA A 152 41.07 25.04 47.66
C ALA A 152 40.07 23.91 47.39
N GLY A 153 40.54 22.67 47.58
CA GLY A 153 39.67 21.69 48.18
C GLY A 153 39.57 22.01 49.67
N ALA A 154 38.37 22.36 50.15
CA ALA A 154 37.85 22.11 51.51
C ALA A 154 36.63 23.01 51.78
N SER A 155 35.68 22.45 52.53
CA SER A 155 34.57 23.12 53.24
C SER A 155 33.26 23.31 52.47
N ALA A 156 32.37 22.33 52.67
CA ALA A 156 30.93 22.50 52.61
C ALA A 156 30.45 23.50 53.69
N ALA A 157 29.78 24.58 53.27
CA ALA A 157 28.70 25.29 53.96
C ALA A 157 28.41 26.62 53.22
N GLN A 158 27.13 26.93 53.04
CA GLN A 158 26.57 28.14 52.42
C GLN A 158 26.60 28.21 50.88
N MET A 159 25.64 27.51 50.26
CA MET A 159 25.10 27.92 48.97
C MET A 159 24.24 29.17 49.22
N ASN A 160 24.79 30.34 48.96
CA ASN A 160 24.13 31.63 49.10
C ASN A 160 23.07 31.81 48.00
N LEU A 161 21.92 32.40 48.36
CA LEU A 161 20.72 32.66 47.54
C LEU A 161 21.03 33.16 46.11
N ALA A 162 22.11 33.94 45.96
CA ALA A 162 22.61 34.43 44.69
C ALA A 162 23.04 33.33 43.69
N GLY A 163 23.66 32.24 44.17
CA GLY A 163 24.09 31.12 43.32
C GLY A 163 22.94 30.21 42.87
N ALA A 164 21.89 30.10 43.69
CA ALA A 164 20.64 29.46 43.30
C ALA A 164 19.88 30.30 42.26
N LEU A 165 19.84 31.63 42.44
CA LEU A 165 19.28 32.58 41.48
C LEU A 165 20.02 32.55 40.13
N GLU A 166 21.36 32.46 40.11
CA GLU A 166 22.15 32.38 38.87
C GLU A 166 21.87 31.11 38.05
N GLN A 167 21.72 29.95 38.70
CA GLN A 167 21.36 28.70 38.03
C GLN A 167 19.94 28.78 37.45
N VAL A 168 18.99 29.36 38.18
CA VAL A 168 17.62 29.61 37.70
C VAL A 168 17.61 30.59 36.53
N ILE A 169 18.39 31.67 36.58
CA ILE A 169 18.52 32.67 35.50
C ILE A 169 19.03 32.03 34.21
N SER A 170 20.02 31.13 34.29
CA SER A 170 20.57 30.44 33.09
C SER A 170 19.57 29.50 32.40
N ARG A 171 18.67 28.87 33.17
CA ARG A 171 17.61 28.01 32.63
C ARG A 171 16.45 28.82 32.07
N VAL A 172 16.15 29.98 32.65
CA VAL A 172 15.13 30.92 32.14
C VAL A 172 15.56 31.53 30.81
N ASP A 173 16.83 31.88 30.61
CA ASP A 173 17.32 32.48 29.35
C ASP A 173 17.21 31.53 28.13
N PHE A 174 17.29 30.22 28.37
CA PHE A 174 17.04 29.18 27.35
C PHE A 174 15.55 29.06 27.02
N ILE A 175 14.68 29.15 28.03
CA ILE A 175 13.22 29.10 27.90
C ILE A 175 12.67 30.39 27.26
N VAL A 176 13.33 31.54 27.49
CA VAL A 176 13.08 32.82 26.82
C VAL A 176 13.16 32.70 25.29
N ARG A 177 14.11 31.91 24.78
CA ARG A 177 14.27 31.67 23.33
C ARG A 177 13.21 30.73 22.74
N ILE A 178 12.51 29.95 23.58
CA ILE A 178 11.53 28.93 23.17
C ILE A 178 10.10 29.52 23.14
N GLY A 179 9.75 30.43 24.06
CA GLY A 179 8.43 31.08 24.04
C GLY A 179 8.19 32.02 22.85
N ASP A 180 9.25 32.46 22.17
CA ASP A 180 9.17 33.15 20.86
C ASP A 180 8.63 32.25 19.73
N GLU A 181 8.70 30.92 19.87
CA GLU A 181 8.10 29.99 18.91
C GLU A 181 6.62 29.68 19.23
N LEU A 182 6.23 29.59 20.52
CA LEU A 182 4.82 29.38 20.88
C LEU A 182 3.93 30.59 20.68
N SER A 183 4.50 31.79 20.77
CA SER A 183 3.80 33.03 20.44
C SER A 183 3.38 33.12 18.96
N LYS A 184 3.88 32.21 18.10
CA LYS A 184 3.43 32.05 16.70
C LYS A 184 2.20 31.15 16.55
N VAL A 185 1.84 30.35 17.57
CA VAL A 185 0.76 29.35 17.50
C VAL A 185 -0.59 29.92 17.97
N HIS A 186 -0.62 30.76 19.01
CA HIS A 186 -1.86 31.34 19.51
C HIS A 186 -1.67 32.75 20.14
N PRO A 187 -2.57 33.73 19.89
CA PRO A 187 -2.46 35.10 20.41
C PRO A 187 -2.40 35.18 21.96
N TYR A 188 -3.12 34.31 22.66
CA TYR A 188 -3.11 34.28 24.13
C TYR A 188 -1.79 33.78 24.71
N ALA A 189 -1.11 32.85 24.02
CA ALA A 189 0.22 32.38 24.42
C ALA A 189 1.25 33.50 24.32
N ARG A 190 1.13 34.37 23.31
CA ARG A 190 1.96 35.58 23.17
C ARG A 190 1.72 36.58 24.29
N THR A 191 0.47 36.83 24.65
CA THR A 191 0.11 37.74 25.75
C THR A 191 0.64 37.20 27.08
N ALA A 192 0.31 35.96 27.43
CA ALA A 192 0.77 35.28 28.65
C ALA A 192 2.30 35.30 28.78
N TRP A 193 3.00 35.05 27.68
CA TRP A 193 4.46 35.03 27.63
C TRP A 193 5.12 36.40 27.85
N ASN A 194 4.55 37.45 27.24
CA ASN A 194 5.03 38.82 27.42
C ASN A 194 4.87 39.28 28.88
N VAL A 195 3.76 38.90 29.54
CA VAL A 195 3.55 39.21 30.96
C VAL A 195 4.51 38.42 31.84
N LEU A 196 4.66 37.10 31.64
CA LEU A 196 5.63 36.26 32.36
C LEU A 196 7.07 36.78 32.29
N THR A 197 7.50 37.20 31.10
CA THR A 197 8.85 37.73 30.89
C THR A 197 9.04 39.07 31.61
N SER A 198 7.99 39.89 31.66
CA SER A 198 8.01 41.18 32.36
C SER A 198 8.04 41.00 33.87
N VAL A 199 7.22 40.07 34.38
CA VAL A 199 7.17 39.65 35.78
C VAL A 199 8.50 39.07 36.25
N TYR A 200 9.10 38.17 35.47
CA TYR A 200 10.41 37.60 35.77
C TYR A 200 11.49 38.68 35.90
N LYS A 201 11.49 39.67 35.00
CA LYS A 201 12.44 40.80 35.04
C LYS A 201 12.23 41.67 36.28
N ALA A 202 10.99 41.88 36.71
CA ALA A 202 10.65 42.63 37.92
C ALA A 202 11.10 41.90 39.20
N VAL A 203 10.79 40.60 39.33
CA VAL A 203 11.21 39.75 40.46
C VAL A 203 12.74 39.65 40.54
N LYS A 204 13.43 39.54 39.39
CA LYS A 204 14.90 39.51 39.30
C LYS A 204 15.58 40.82 39.74
N GLN A 205 14.90 41.96 39.60
CA GLN A 205 15.44 43.27 40.02
C GLN A 205 15.26 43.55 41.52
N GLN A 206 14.38 42.81 42.21
CA GLN A 206 14.20 42.92 43.67
C GLN A 206 15.20 42.03 44.43
N ARG A 207 15.94 42.62 45.39
CA ARG A 207 17.05 41.95 46.12
C ARG A 207 16.58 40.91 47.17
N GLU A 208 15.29 40.90 47.50
CA GLU A 208 14.62 40.07 48.53
C GLU A 208 13.23 39.65 48.01
N ALA A 209 13.16 38.83 46.94
CA ALA A 209 11.90 38.24 46.50
C ALA A 209 11.47 37.11 47.47
N ASP A 210 10.16 37.02 47.74
CA ASP A 210 9.59 35.98 48.60
C ASP A 210 9.75 34.59 47.96
N GLU A 211 10.13 33.59 48.77
CA GLU A 211 10.45 32.23 48.31
C GLU A 211 9.23 31.58 47.63
N SER A 212 8.02 31.85 48.12
CA SER A 212 6.76 31.34 47.57
C SER A 212 6.45 31.89 46.16
N VAL A 213 6.88 33.12 45.84
CA VAL A 213 6.70 33.71 44.49
C VAL A 213 7.73 33.14 43.51
N VAL A 214 8.96 32.90 43.96
CA VAL A 214 9.97 32.19 43.17
C VAL A 214 9.48 30.78 42.83
N GLU A 215 8.88 30.09 43.79
CA GLU A 215 8.30 28.75 43.60
C GLU A 215 7.13 28.75 42.61
N LEU A 216 6.22 29.74 42.66
CA LEU A 216 5.13 29.90 41.68
C LEU A 216 5.66 30.11 40.25
N VAL A 217 6.70 30.93 40.08
CA VAL A 217 7.37 31.12 38.78
C VAL A 217 8.03 29.82 38.30
N GLN A 218 8.61 29.02 39.20
CA GLN A 218 9.15 27.70 38.87
C GLN A 218 8.05 26.72 38.43
N THR A 219 6.88 26.73 39.08
CA THR A 219 5.71 25.95 38.66
C THR A 219 5.26 26.32 37.25
N LEU A 220 5.14 27.63 36.95
CA LEU A 220 4.81 28.12 35.60
C LEU A 220 5.81 27.63 34.55
N ILE A 221 7.12 27.72 34.85
CA ILE A 221 8.18 27.22 33.98
C ILE A 221 8.05 25.70 33.76
N HIS A 222 7.74 24.94 34.81
CA HIS A 222 7.59 23.49 34.72
C HIS A 222 6.38 23.08 33.87
N VAL A 223 5.26 23.81 33.97
CA VAL A 223 4.07 23.60 33.14
C VAL A 223 4.42 23.72 31.66
N TYR A 224 5.25 24.69 31.26
CA TYR A 224 5.61 24.91 29.86
C TYR A 224 6.79 24.06 29.34
N SER A 225 7.31 23.11 30.12
CA SER A 225 8.50 22.32 29.73
C SER A 225 8.27 21.25 28.64
N PHE A 226 7.02 21.00 28.19
CA PHE A 226 6.67 19.93 27.23
C PHE A 226 6.84 20.28 25.73
N GLN A 227 7.42 21.44 25.42
CA GLN A 227 7.18 22.15 24.15
C GLN A 227 7.93 21.61 22.91
N GLU A 228 8.93 20.74 23.06
CA GLU A 228 9.61 20.14 21.90
C GLU A 228 8.70 19.16 21.12
N GLN A 229 7.66 18.62 21.76
CA GLN A 229 6.77 17.59 21.19
C GLN A 229 5.36 18.12 20.87
N ALA A 230 4.92 19.21 21.50
CA ALA A 230 3.54 19.68 21.39
C ALA A 230 3.21 20.40 20.07
N GLY A 231 4.12 21.20 19.50
CA GLY A 231 3.81 22.07 18.36
C GLY A 231 3.17 21.36 17.15
N PHE A 232 3.50 20.10 16.90
CA PHE A 232 2.91 19.28 15.84
C PHE A 232 1.52 18.71 16.18
N LEU A 233 1.22 18.50 17.47
CA LEU A 233 0.01 17.81 17.95
C LEU A 233 -1.17 18.77 18.15
N LEU A 234 -0.89 20.04 18.43
CA LEU A 234 -1.92 21.05 18.75
C LEU A 234 -2.82 21.44 17.59
N GLN A 235 -2.37 21.26 16.34
CA GLN A 235 -3.21 21.51 15.17
C GLN A 235 -4.24 20.41 14.89
N LYS A 236 -4.18 19.28 15.60
CA LYS A 236 -4.99 18.08 15.28
C LYS A 236 -5.95 17.65 16.38
N ILE A 237 -5.85 18.18 17.61
CA ILE A 237 -6.65 17.71 18.76
C ILE A 237 -7.24 18.85 19.58
N LYS A 238 -8.54 19.05 19.39
CA LYS A 238 -9.36 20.09 20.06
C LYS A 238 -9.36 20.01 21.60
N PRO A 239 -9.47 18.83 22.25
CA PRO A 239 -9.41 18.76 23.72
C PRO A 239 -8.06 19.20 24.33
N LEU A 240 -6.95 18.98 23.63
CA LEU A 240 -5.62 19.44 24.04
C LEU A 240 -5.48 20.96 23.84
N GLU A 241 -6.10 21.49 22.79
CA GLU A 241 -6.23 22.93 22.53
C GLU A 241 -6.98 23.64 23.66
N ASP A 242 -8.16 23.14 24.07
CA ASP A 242 -8.96 23.72 25.16
C ASP A 242 -8.20 23.71 26.50
N THR A 243 -7.43 22.65 26.77
CA THR A 243 -6.61 22.54 28.00
C THR A 243 -5.46 23.55 27.98
N LEU A 244 -4.86 23.80 26.81
CA LEU A 244 -3.82 24.83 26.65
C LEU A 244 -4.35 26.25 26.77
N VAL A 245 -5.55 26.52 26.26
CA VAL A 245 -6.19 27.84 26.44
C VAL A 245 -6.36 28.12 27.92
N LYS A 246 -6.84 27.14 28.71
CA LYS A 246 -6.95 27.27 30.17
C LYS A 246 -5.60 27.44 30.86
N ILE A 247 -4.56 26.73 30.42
CA ILE A 247 -3.18 26.93 30.92
C ILE A 247 -2.73 28.36 30.65
N ALA A 248 -3.01 28.91 29.46
CA ALA A 248 -2.65 30.27 29.10
C ALA A 248 -3.45 31.33 29.88
N GLU A 249 -4.74 31.11 30.11
CA GLU A 249 -5.60 31.98 30.95
C GLU A 249 -5.08 32.03 32.38
N GLU A 250 -4.84 30.87 33.01
CA GLU A 250 -4.31 30.77 34.37
C GLU A 250 -2.91 31.41 34.49
N THR A 251 -2.11 31.30 33.42
CA THR A 251 -0.79 31.93 33.34
C THR A 251 -0.88 33.46 33.31
N VAL A 252 -1.86 34.02 32.60
CA VAL A 252 -2.11 35.48 32.60
C VAL A 252 -2.53 35.95 33.98
N GLU A 253 -3.44 35.23 34.64
CA GLU A 253 -3.88 35.53 36.01
C GLU A 253 -2.72 35.47 37.01
N CYS A 254 -1.88 34.43 36.94
CA CYS A 254 -0.66 34.34 37.76
C CYS A 254 0.28 35.51 37.51
N ALA A 255 0.49 35.90 36.25
CA ALA A 255 1.41 36.95 35.90
C ALA A 255 0.91 38.34 36.36
N ASN A 256 -0.40 38.61 36.25
CA ASN A 256 -1.02 39.82 36.80
C ASN A 256 -0.89 39.86 38.32
N PHE A 257 -1.16 38.74 39.01
CA PHE A 257 -1.00 38.63 40.45
C PHE A 257 0.44 38.90 40.91
N ILE A 258 1.43 38.32 40.23
CA ILE A 258 2.84 38.56 40.59
C ILE A 258 3.21 40.02 40.34
N GLN A 259 2.72 40.64 39.26
CA GLN A 259 2.96 42.06 38.99
C GLN A 259 2.41 42.96 40.12
N GLU A 260 1.14 42.77 40.51
CA GLU A 260 0.53 43.47 41.65
C GLU A 260 1.28 43.21 42.96
N TYR A 261 1.77 41.99 43.16
CA TYR A 261 2.56 41.60 44.33
C TYR A 261 3.94 42.29 44.36
N THR A 262 4.59 42.48 43.20
CA THR A 262 5.91 43.13 43.08
C THR A 262 5.89 44.65 43.20
N ASP A 263 4.77 45.28 42.84
CA ASP A 263 4.59 46.75 42.87
C ASP A 263 4.46 47.32 44.31
N LEU A 264 4.23 46.47 45.30
CA LEU A 264 4.16 46.86 46.72
C LEU A 264 5.54 46.86 47.39
N GLY A 265 5.85 47.90 48.18
CA GLY A 265 7.13 47.99 48.90
C GLY A 265 7.29 46.90 49.98
N PHE A 266 8.53 46.50 50.29
CA PHE A 266 8.82 45.51 51.34
C PHE A 266 8.18 45.90 52.70
N SER A 267 8.25 47.18 53.07
CA SER A 267 7.68 47.71 54.32
C SER A 267 6.15 47.69 54.40
N GLU A 268 5.43 47.72 53.27
CA GLU A 268 3.96 47.56 53.26
C GLU A 268 3.55 46.09 53.40
N ARG A 269 4.38 45.16 52.92
CA ARG A 269 4.14 43.71 52.98
C ARG A 269 4.33 43.12 54.38
N THR A 270 5.31 43.61 55.16
CA THR A 270 5.63 43.09 56.50
C THR A 270 4.67 43.57 57.61
N ILE A 271 3.92 44.65 57.38
CA ILE A 271 3.09 45.29 58.42
C ILE A 271 1.64 44.75 58.46
N GLN A 272 1.16 44.08 57.40
CA GLN A 272 -0.19 43.50 57.34
C GLN A 272 -0.16 41.96 57.27
N THR A 273 -0.29 41.30 58.42
CA THR A 273 -0.44 39.83 58.54
C THR A 273 -1.65 39.29 57.75
N THR A 274 -2.71 40.08 57.57
CA THR A 274 -3.88 39.71 56.75
C THR A 274 -3.57 39.73 55.24
N PHE A 275 -2.63 40.57 54.80
CA PHE A 275 -2.22 40.68 53.41
C PHE A 275 -1.34 39.50 52.99
N LEU A 276 -0.40 39.08 53.85
CA LEU A 276 0.45 37.90 53.64
C LEU A 276 -0.38 36.61 53.52
N ASN A 277 -1.25 36.31 54.48
CA ASN A 277 -2.07 35.08 54.47
C ASN A 277 -3.00 34.99 53.24
N LYS A 278 -3.54 36.12 52.78
CA LYS A 278 -4.43 36.16 51.60
C LYS A 278 -3.66 35.91 50.30
N ASN A 279 -2.41 36.34 50.23
CA ASN A 279 -1.55 36.15 49.06
C ASN A 279 -0.93 34.75 49.05
N GLU A 280 -0.58 34.18 50.20
CA GLU A 280 -0.11 32.80 50.34
C GLU A 280 -1.17 31.80 49.86
N ALA A 281 -2.43 31.99 50.26
CA ALA A 281 -3.56 31.18 49.79
C ALA A 281 -3.76 31.28 48.27
N LYS A 282 -3.68 32.50 47.71
CA LYS A 282 -3.75 32.71 46.26
C LYS A 282 -2.60 32.06 45.49
N ILE A 283 -1.38 32.11 46.03
CA ILE A 283 -0.20 31.46 45.45
C ILE A 283 -0.42 29.95 45.38
N GLU A 284 -0.90 29.33 46.46
CA GLU A 284 -1.21 27.90 46.49
C GLU A 284 -2.37 27.52 45.56
N ASP A 285 -3.42 28.36 45.46
CA ASP A 285 -4.53 28.14 44.52
C ASP A 285 -4.04 28.12 43.07
N HIS A 286 -3.20 29.10 42.68
CA HIS A 286 -2.59 29.16 41.36
C HIS A 286 -1.66 27.98 41.07
N LYS A 287 -0.78 27.60 42.01
CA LYS A 287 0.08 26.40 41.88
C LYS A 287 -0.75 25.14 41.66
N LYS A 288 -1.85 24.98 42.40
CA LYS A 288 -2.74 23.83 42.30
C LYS A 288 -3.50 23.81 40.98
N ALA A 289 -3.99 24.95 40.51
CA ALA A 289 -4.68 25.08 39.23
C ALA A 289 -3.74 24.73 38.06
N LEU A 290 -2.54 25.30 38.05
CA LEU A 290 -1.51 25.03 37.05
C LEU A 290 -1.06 23.56 37.02
N SER A 291 -0.84 22.97 38.20
CA SER A 291 -0.44 21.55 38.31
C SER A 291 -1.53 20.62 37.79
N LYS A 292 -2.80 20.89 38.13
CA LYS A 292 -3.94 20.11 37.64
C LYS A 292 -4.09 20.19 36.12
N LEU A 293 -3.98 21.39 35.55
CA LEU A 293 -4.08 21.60 34.11
C LEU A 293 -2.93 20.90 33.36
N LYS A 294 -1.72 20.89 33.93
CA LYS A 294 -0.59 20.12 33.39
C LYS A 294 -0.87 18.62 33.39
N GLU A 295 -1.40 18.07 34.48
CA GLU A 295 -1.75 16.66 34.54
C GLU A 295 -2.84 16.28 33.52
N ASP A 296 -3.86 17.14 33.35
CA ASP A 296 -4.90 16.95 32.34
C ASP A 296 -4.30 16.91 30.92
N PHE A 297 -3.35 17.80 30.64
CA PHE A 297 -2.62 17.84 29.37
C PHE A 297 -1.76 16.57 29.15
N ASP A 298 -0.95 16.19 30.14
CA ASP A 298 -0.06 15.02 30.07
C ASP A 298 -0.87 13.72 29.88
N ARG A 299 -2.04 13.59 30.56
CA ARG A 299 -2.98 12.48 30.34
C ARG A 299 -3.54 12.46 28.92
N GLY A 300 -3.96 13.61 28.40
CA GLY A 300 -4.47 13.74 27.03
C GLY A 300 -3.42 13.34 25.98
N LEU A 301 -2.18 13.78 26.17
CA LEU A 301 -1.04 13.45 25.31
C LEU A 301 -0.69 11.96 25.35
N ALA A 302 -0.68 11.35 26.53
CA ALA A 302 -0.44 9.92 26.70
C ALA A 302 -1.51 9.08 25.97
N LEU A 303 -2.80 9.42 26.15
CA LEU A 303 -3.91 8.74 25.48
C LEU A 303 -3.82 8.82 23.95
N GLN A 304 -3.45 9.97 23.40
CA GLN A 304 -3.23 10.13 21.96
C GLN A 304 -2.07 9.27 21.46
N THR A 305 -0.95 9.27 22.20
CA THR A 305 0.23 8.49 21.85
C THR A 305 -0.11 7.00 21.83
N THR A 306 -0.81 6.51 22.86
CA THR A 306 -1.30 5.13 22.92
C THR A 306 -2.26 4.81 21.78
N SER A 307 -3.20 5.70 21.44
CA SER A 307 -4.10 5.50 20.29
C SER A 307 -3.35 5.40 18.97
N SER A 308 -2.33 6.25 18.76
CA SER A 308 -1.52 6.27 17.55
C SER A 308 -0.66 5.00 17.42
N VAL A 309 -0.07 4.54 18.53
CA VAL A 309 0.69 3.28 18.60
C VAL A 309 -0.24 2.10 18.32
N ASN A 310 -1.42 2.07 18.94
CA ASN A 310 -2.41 1.01 18.71
C ASN A 310 -2.88 0.96 17.25
N ASN A 311 -3.14 2.12 16.62
CA ASN A 311 -3.48 2.18 15.20
C ASN A 311 -2.36 1.63 14.30
N LEU A 312 -1.09 1.92 14.62
CA LEU A 312 0.06 1.41 13.88
C LEU A 312 0.21 -0.12 14.05
N GLU A 313 0.02 -0.62 15.26
CA GLU A 313 0.04 -2.06 15.54
C GLU A 313 -1.08 -2.79 14.78
N GLN A 314 -2.31 -2.28 14.83
CA GLN A 314 -3.44 -2.82 14.10
C GLN A 314 -3.20 -2.83 12.59
N SER A 315 -2.61 -1.76 12.03
CA SER A 315 -2.23 -1.73 10.62
C SER A 315 -1.25 -2.85 10.27
N ARG A 316 -0.22 -3.07 11.11
CA ARG A 316 0.75 -4.15 10.90
C ARG A 316 0.12 -5.54 10.97
N LEU A 317 -0.84 -5.75 11.88
CA LEU A 317 -1.57 -7.02 11.99
C LEU A 317 -2.41 -7.27 10.75
N LEU A 318 -3.15 -6.26 10.28
CA LEU A 318 -3.94 -6.37 9.04
C LEU A 318 -3.07 -6.56 7.80
N ASP A 319 -1.84 -6.08 7.78
CA ASP A 319 -0.87 -6.31 6.70
C ASP A 319 -0.38 -7.76 6.63
N THR A 320 -0.58 -8.57 7.67
CA THR A 320 -0.29 -10.02 7.62
C THR A 320 -1.31 -10.82 6.81
N LEU A 321 -2.48 -10.24 6.52
CA LEU A 321 -3.48 -10.85 5.67
C LEU A 321 -2.98 -10.85 4.22
N ASP A 322 -2.79 -12.04 3.65
CA ASP A 322 -2.49 -12.21 2.22
C ASP A 322 -3.67 -11.71 1.37
N ARG A 323 -3.51 -10.54 0.75
CA ARG A 323 -4.55 -9.80 0.03
C ARG A 323 -4.18 -9.61 -1.43
N PHE A 324 -5.19 -9.69 -2.28
CA PHE A 324 -5.11 -9.30 -3.68
C PHE A 324 -5.67 -7.88 -3.88
N ARG A 325 -4.97 -7.05 -4.66
CA ARG A 325 -5.44 -5.70 -5.00
C ARG A 325 -6.35 -5.76 -6.22
N TYR A 326 -7.66 -5.68 -5.98
CA TYR A 326 -8.66 -5.56 -7.04
C TYR A 326 -8.65 -4.14 -7.63
N ASP A 327 -8.10 -3.97 -8.84
CA ASP A 327 -8.09 -2.69 -9.55
C ASP A 327 -9.37 -2.51 -10.38
N ALA A 328 -10.32 -1.74 -9.85
CA ALA A 328 -11.58 -1.42 -10.52
C ALA A 328 -11.49 -0.20 -11.45
N SER A 329 -10.31 0.43 -11.64
CA SER A 329 -10.17 1.71 -12.37
C SER A 329 -10.66 1.68 -13.82
N LEU A 330 -10.63 0.51 -14.46
CA LEU A 330 -11.08 0.32 -15.84
C LEU A 330 -12.51 -0.24 -15.95
N ARG A 331 -13.20 -0.48 -14.82
CA ARG A 331 -14.58 -0.97 -14.82
C ARG A 331 -15.52 0.22 -14.90
N ALA A 332 -16.38 0.24 -15.91
CA ALA A 332 -17.39 1.28 -16.05
C ALA A 332 -18.61 1.00 -15.16
N GLU A 333 -19.21 2.06 -14.62
CA GLU A 333 -20.58 2.05 -14.12
C GLU A 333 -21.58 1.94 -15.29
N CYS A 334 -22.85 1.70 -14.98
CA CYS A 334 -23.93 1.78 -15.95
C CYS A 334 -23.96 3.20 -16.52
N LEU A 335 -24.20 3.31 -17.83
CA LEU A 335 -24.40 4.62 -18.46
C LEU A 335 -25.59 5.31 -17.79
N ASP A 336 -25.47 6.61 -17.52
CA ASP A 336 -26.54 7.40 -16.91
C ASP A 336 -27.85 7.25 -17.69
N GLY A 337 -28.95 7.01 -16.97
CA GLY A 337 -30.26 6.76 -17.55
C GLY A 337 -30.52 5.32 -17.99
N THR A 338 -29.50 4.45 -18.05
CA THR A 338 -29.69 3.01 -18.30
C THR A 338 -29.88 2.22 -17.01
N ARG A 339 -30.65 1.13 -17.06
CA ARG A 339 -30.80 0.14 -15.98
C ARG A 339 -31.30 0.73 -14.66
N VAL A 340 -31.91 1.91 -14.70
CA VAL A 340 -32.34 2.69 -13.52
C VAL A 340 -33.23 1.86 -12.61
N GLU A 341 -34.25 1.22 -13.18
CA GLU A 341 -35.21 0.41 -12.40
C GLU A 341 -34.58 -0.86 -11.82
N ILE A 342 -33.61 -1.44 -12.51
CA ILE A 342 -32.87 -2.63 -12.04
C ILE A 342 -31.96 -2.23 -10.88
N LEU A 343 -31.19 -1.16 -11.03
CA LEU A 343 -30.34 -0.61 -9.99
C LEU A 343 -31.16 -0.27 -8.75
N ARG A 344 -32.28 0.45 -8.91
CA ARG A 344 -33.19 0.80 -7.82
C ARG A 344 -33.69 -0.44 -7.07
N LYS A 345 -34.18 -1.46 -7.78
CA LYS A 345 -34.64 -2.70 -7.14
C LYS A 345 -33.54 -3.41 -6.36
N ILE A 346 -32.32 -3.43 -6.90
CA ILE A 346 -31.17 -4.04 -6.24
C ILE A 346 -30.77 -3.25 -5.00
N THR A 347 -30.66 -1.92 -5.09
CA THR A 347 -30.31 -1.06 -3.95
C THR A 347 -31.37 -1.14 -2.85
N ASP A 348 -32.66 -1.01 -3.20
CA ASP A 348 -33.77 -1.12 -2.25
C ASP A 348 -33.76 -2.49 -1.55
N ARG A 349 -33.41 -3.55 -2.29
CA ARG A 349 -33.31 -4.89 -1.73
C ARG A 349 -32.13 -5.02 -0.76
N LEU A 350 -30.99 -4.45 -1.08
CA LEU A 350 -29.79 -4.46 -0.24
C LEU A 350 -29.95 -3.55 1.00
N ASP A 351 -30.80 -2.53 0.92
CA ASP A 351 -31.14 -1.63 2.04
C ASP A 351 -32.17 -2.22 3.01
N SER A 352 -32.97 -3.19 2.55
CA SER A 352 -34.09 -3.74 3.33
C SER A 352 -33.64 -4.69 4.45
N ARG A 353 -33.93 -4.33 5.71
CA ARG A 353 -33.61 -5.12 6.92
C ARG A 353 -34.54 -6.31 7.19
N SER A 354 -35.69 -6.40 6.52
CA SER A 354 -36.77 -7.34 6.84
C SER A 354 -36.69 -8.70 6.12
N LYS A 355 -35.59 -8.96 5.40
CA LYS A 355 -35.50 -10.09 4.47
C LYS A 355 -34.86 -11.31 5.13
N PRO A 356 -35.31 -12.53 4.76
CA PRO A 356 -34.89 -13.77 5.42
C PRO A 356 -33.44 -14.15 5.07
N THR A 357 -32.92 -13.70 3.93
CA THR A 357 -31.57 -14.02 3.46
C THR A 357 -30.72 -12.75 3.37
N ASN A 358 -29.46 -12.88 3.77
CA ASN A 358 -28.44 -11.84 3.66
C ASN A 358 -27.70 -11.91 2.31
N ILE A 359 -28.07 -12.80 1.40
CA ILE A 359 -27.44 -12.95 0.09
C ILE A 359 -28.45 -12.65 -1.03
N LEU A 360 -28.10 -11.70 -1.89
CA LEU A 360 -28.78 -11.39 -3.14
C LEU A 360 -27.90 -11.86 -4.31
N TRP A 361 -28.42 -12.76 -5.14
CA TRP A 361 -27.70 -13.34 -6.28
C TRP A 361 -28.25 -12.82 -7.61
N LEU A 362 -27.50 -11.94 -8.28
CA LEU A 362 -27.77 -11.49 -9.64
C LEU A 362 -27.32 -12.55 -10.64
N SER A 363 -28.26 -13.30 -11.20
CA SER A 363 -27.99 -14.32 -12.21
C SER A 363 -28.37 -13.84 -13.60
N GLY A 364 -27.50 -14.01 -14.59
CA GLY A 364 -27.81 -13.60 -15.96
C GLY A 364 -26.81 -14.13 -16.98
N VAL A 365 -27.20 -14.15 -18.24
CA VAL A 365 -26.36 -14.67 -19.34
C VAL A 365 -25.06 -13.87 -19.49
N ALA A 366 -24.09 -14.43 -20.21
CA ALA A 366 -22.84 -13.74 -20.55
C ALA A 366 -23.15 -12.42 -21.28
N GLY A 367 -22.45 -11.32 -20.93
CA GLY A 367 -22.56 -10.06 -21.66
C GLY A 367 -23.83 -9.22 -21.43
N SER A 368 -24.67 -9.62 -20.46
CA SER A 368 -25.89 -8.89 -20.06
C SER A 368 -25.65 -7.65 -19.19
N GLY A 369 -24.40 -7.37 -18.80
CA GLY A 369 -24.02 -6.19 -18.00
C GLY A 369 -23.97 -6.41 -16.47
N LYS A 370 -23.95 -7.65 -15.98
CA LYS A 370 -23.90 -7.96 -14.53
C LYS A 370 -22.77 -7.23 -13.79
N SER A 371 -21.57 -7.25 -14.35
CA SER A 371 -20.39 -6.61 -13.78
C SER A 371 -20.48 -5.08 -13.76
N THR A 372 -21.11 -4.49 -14.76
CA THR A 372 -21.39 -3.05 -14.82
C THR A 372 -22.41 -2.64 -13.75
N ILE A 373 -23.45 -3.47 -13.54
CA ILE A 373 -24.41 -3.30 -12.44
C ILE A 373 -23.69 -3.42 -11.09
N ALA A 374 -22.86 -4.45 -10.89
CA ALA A 374 -22.09 -4.63 -9.65
C ALA A 374 -21.17 -3.44 -9.35
N THR A 375 -20.53 -2.89 -10.39
CA THR A 375 -19.69 -1.69 -10.26
C THR A 375 -20.53 -0.49 -9.82
N SER A 376 -21.68 -0.24 -10.45
CA SER A 376 -22.59 0.87 -10.09
C SER A 376 -23.14 0.74 -8.66
N VAL A 377 -23.54 -0.47 -8.27
CA VAL A 377 -23.99 -0.77 -6.90
C VAL A 377 -22.84 -0.55 -5.90
N SER A 378 -21.61 -0.92 -6.27
CA SER A 378 -20.44 -0.70 -5.42
C SER A 378 -20.17 0.78 -5.18
N GLU A 379 -20.23 1.61 -6.22
CA GLU A 379 -20.00 3.06 -6.09
C GLU A 379 -21.14 3.74 -5.33
N HIS A 380 -22.38 3.31 -5.52
CA HIS A 380 -23.51 3.77 -4.74
C HIS A 380 -23.28 3.56 -3.23
N PHE A 381 -22.98 2.33 -2.81
CA PHE A 381 -22.74 2.03 -1.39
C PHE A 381 -21.40 2.56 -0.86
N ARG A 382 -20.40 2.78 -1.73
CA ARG A 382 -19.16 3.46 -1.36
C ARG A 382 -19.42 4.92 -1.01
N ARG A 383 -20.21 5.65 -1.81
CA ARG A 383 -20.61 7.03 -1.54
C ARG A 383 -21.39 7.17 -0.23
N LEU A 384 -22.16 6.15 0.13
CA LEU A 384 -22.86 6.07 1.42
C LEU A 384 -21.96 5.63 2.59
N GLY A 385 -20.69 5.26 2.35
CA GLY A 385 -19.80 4.75 3.40
C GLY A 385 -20.17 3.35 3.92
N ARG A 386 -20.95 2.59 3.14
CA ARG A 386 -21.54 1.29 3.54
C ARG A 386 -20.99 0.09 2.75
N LEU A 387 -20.09 0.32 1.80
CA LEU A 387 -19.40 -0.75 1.08
C LEU A 387 -18.33 -1.38 1.98
N GLY A 388 -18.54 -2.63 2.38
CA GLY A 388 -17.59 -3.40 3.18
C GLY A 388 -16.44 -3.97 2.34
N ALA A 389 -16.74 -4.54 1.17
CA ALA A 389 -15.73 -5.00 0.22
C ALA A 389 -16.30 -5.11 -1.19
N PHE A 390 -15.45 -4.90 -2.20
CA PHE A 390 -15.77 -5.17 -3.59
C PHE A 390 -14.69 -6.07 -4.20
N ILE A 391 -15.07 -7.30 -4.50
CA ILE A 391 -14.21 -8.35 -5.03
C ILE A 391 -14.81 -8.78 -6.37
N PHE A 392 -13.98 -8.92 -7.38
CA PHE A 392 -14.40 -9.41 -8.69
C PHE A 392 -13.41 -10.45 -9.20
N PHE A 393 -13.93 -11.49 -9.84
CA PHE A 393 -13.12 -12.57 -10.37
C PHE A 393 -12.87 -12.36 -11.85
N THR A 394 -11.73 -12.84 -12.33
CA THR A 394 -11.35 -12.84 -13.73
C THR A 394 -10.79 -14.20 -14.08
N ARG A 395 -11.16 -14.73 -15.25
CA ARG A 395 -10.62 -16.02 -15.70
C ARG A 395 -9.09 -16.00 -15.75
N ASN A 396 -8.49 -17.14 -15.40
CA ASN A 396 -7.04 -17.36 -15.34
C ASN A 396 -6.30 -16.51 -14.29
N ASP A 397 -6.99 -15.84 -13.37
CA ASP A 397 -6.37 -15.22 -12.19
C ASP A 397 -6.58 -16.08 -10.94
N GLU A 398 -5.77 -17.13 -10.82
CA GLU A 398 -5.81 -18.02 -9.66
C GLU A 398 -5.41 -17.32 -8.36
N ALA A 399 -4.58 -16.27 -8.42
CA ALA A 399 -4.13 -15.59 -7.22
C ALA A 399 -5.29 -14.87 -6.52
N SER A 400 -6.14 -14.19 -7.29
CA SER A 400 -7.30 -13.45 -6.76
C SER A 400 -8.51 -14.33 -6.41
N SER A 401 -8.57 -15.55 -6.96
CA SER A 401 -9.73 -16.45 -6.80
C SER A 401 -9.64 -17.39 -5.59
N LYS A 402 -8.47 -17.47 -4.92
CA LYS A 402 -8.29 -18.37 -3.77
C LYS A 402 -9.25 -18.02 -2.63
N PRO A 403 -9.97 -18.99 -2.03
CA PRO A 403 -10.92 -18.74 -0.94
C PRO A 403 -10.33 -17.95 0.22
N ARG A 404 -9.08 -18.25 0.60
CA ARG A 404 -8.32 -17.52 1.62
C ARG A 404 -8.18 -16.03 1.28
N VAL A 405 -7.78 -15.73 0.05
CA VAL A 405 -7.56 -14.35 -0.42
C VAL A 405 -8.87 -13.57 -0.47
N VAL A 406 -9.97 -14.21 -0.88
CA VAL A 406 -11.31 -13.62 -0.85
C VAL A 406 -11.71 -13.29 0.59
N LEU A 407 -11.57 -14.25 1.51
CA LEU A 407 -11.89 -14.03 2.93
C LEU A 407 -11.05 -12.91 3.54
N HIS A 408 -9.74 -12.90 3.31
CA HIS A 408 -8.84 -11.86 3.80
C HIS A 408 -9.21 -10.47 3.29
N ASN A 409 -9.61 -10.33 2.02
CA ASN A 409 -10.08 -9.07 1.47
C ASN A 409 -11.39 -8.59 2.12
N ILE A 410 -12.34 -9.49 2.40
CA ILE A 410 -13.57 -9.16 3.13
C ILE A 410 -13.22 -8.69 4.55
N VAL A 411 -12.41 -9.46 5.28
CA VAL A 411 -11.97 -9.12 6.65
C VAL A 411 -11.30 -7.76 6.68
N TYR A 412 -10.37 -7.51 5.75
CA TYR A 412 -9.67 -6.24 5.67
C TYR A 412 -10.62 -5.07 5.35
N GLY A 413 -11.53 -5.23 4.38
CA GLY A 413 -12.48 -4.18 4.01
C GLY A 413 -13.45 -3.82 5.15
N LEU A 414 -13.90 -4.82 5.90
CA LEU A 414 -14.71 -4.63 7.11
C LEU A 414 -13.93 -3.96 8.24
N ALA A 415 -12.67 -4.34 8.45
CA ALA A 415 -11.79 -3.71 9.43
C ALA A 415 -11.46 -2.25 9.05
N ALA A 416 -11.32 -1.95 7.76
CA ALA A 416 -11.05 -0.60 7.27
C ALA A 416 -12.26 0.34 7.44
N SER A 417 -13.48 -0.19 7.34
CA SER A 417 -14.73 0.57 7.45
C SER A 417 -15.28 0.70 8.87
N ASN A 418 -14.94 -0.21 9.79
CA ASN A 418 -15.47 -0.20 11.16
C ASN A 418 -14.37 -0.42 12.22
N PRO A 419 -14.05 0.59 13.05
CA PRO A 419 -13.02 0.50 14.08
C PRO A 419 -13.24 -0.62 15.11
N ARG A 420 -14.49 -0.93 15.48
CA ARG A 420 -14.76 -2.01 16.45
C ARG A 420 -14.51 -3.38 15.86
N LEU A 421 -14.88 -3.58 14.58
CA LEU A 421 -14.51 -4.79 13.85
C LEU A 421 -13.00 -4.91 13.72
N ARG A 422 -12.33 -3.79 13.42
CA ARG A 422 -10.86 -3.74 13.37
C ARG A 422 -10.25 -4.21 14.68
N ASP A 423 -10.71 -3.69 15.82
CA ASP A 423 -10.22 -4.08 17.14
C ASP A 423 -10.45 -5.57 17.43
N ALA A 424 -11.65 -6.09 17.13
CA ALA A 424 -11.99 -7.50 17.33
C ALA A 424 -11.15 -8.44 16.45
N ILE A 425 -10.96 -8.09 15.18
CA ILE A 425 -10.15 -8.84 14.21
C ILE A 425 -8.67 -8.82 14.64
N CYS A 426 -8.11 -7.64 14.94
CA CYS A 426 -6.72 -7.52 15.37
C CYS A 426 -6.48 -8.29 16.67
N THR A 427 -7.42 -8.25 17.61
CA THR A 427 -7.34 -9.05 18.85
C THR A 427 -7.30 -10.55 18.56
N ALA A 428 -8.08 -11.02 17.58
CA ALA A 428 -8.04 -12.43 17.18
C ALA A 428 -6.65 -12.81 16.60
N ILE A 429 -6.11 -11.98 15.70
CA ILE A 429 -4.79 -12.21 15.08
C ILE A 429 -3.67 -12.15 16.14
N SER A 430 -3.70 -11.18 17.06
CA SER A 430 -2.69 -11.07 18.13
C SER A 430 -2.70 -12.25 19.09
N ARG A 431 -3.86 -12.89 19.32
CA ARG A 431 -3.98 -14.07 20.17
C ARG A 431 -3.43 -15.32 19.50
N ASP A 432 -3.61 -15.46 18.20
CA ASP A 432 -3.11 -16.59 17.42
C ASP A 432 -2.73 -16.14 16.00
N ALA A 433 -1.44 -15.85 15.83
CA ALA A 433 -0.90 -15.42 14.55
C ALA A 433 -1.02 -16.50 13.46
N ALA A 434 -1.15 -17.78 13.82
CA ALA A 434 -1.31 -18.86 12.84
C ALA A 434 -2.68 -18.84 12.15
N LEU A 435 -3.65 -18.09 12.68
CA LEU A 435 -5.00 -17.96 12.11
C LEU A 435 -4.98 -17.52 10.65
N VAL A 436 -4.07 -16.63 10.25
CA VAL A 436 -3.98 -16.13 8.85
C VAL A 436 -3.56 -17.21 7.84
N THR A 437 -3.06 -18.34 8.34
CA THR A 437 -2.66 -19.53 7.56
C THR A 437 -3.44 -20.78 7.94
N ALA A 438 -4.42 -20.68 8.85
CA ALA A 438 -5.23 -21.82 9.28
C ALA A 438 -6.15 -22.33 8.15
N PRO A 439 -6.77 -23.52 8.27
CA PRO A 439 -7.78 -23.98 7.32
C PRO A 439 -8.91 -22.95 7.15
N ILE A 440 -9.44 -22.81 5.93
CA ILE A 440 -10.37 -21.73 5.54
C ILE A 440 -11.57 -21.60 6.49
N ARG A 441 -12.09 -22.72 6.98
CA ARG A 441 -13.22 -22.74 7.91
C ARG A 441 -12.85 -22.10 9.25
N THR A 442 -11.67 -22.42 9.79
CA THR A 442 -11.15 -21.80 11.02
C THR A 442 -10.94 -20.31 10.81
N GLN A 443 -10.41 -19.90 9.65
CA GLN A 443 -10.28 -18.49 9.33
C GLN A 443 -11.63 -17.79 9.30
N PHE A 444 -12.62 -18.35 8.61
CA PHE A 444 -13.96 -17.79 8.53
C PHE A 444 -14.58 -17.62 9.92
N GLU A 445 -14.52 -18.66 10.76
CA GLU A 445 -15.10 -18.65 12.10
C GLU A 445 -14.41 -17.61 13.00
N GLN A 446 -13.07 -17.55 13.02
CA GLN A 446 -12.31 -16.74 13.96
C GLN A 446 -12.03 -15.31 13.50
N LEU A 447 -11.84 -15.08 12.20
CA LEU A 447 -11.49 -13.76 11.63
C LEU A 447 -12.70 -13.01 11.08
N LEU A 448 -13.82 -13.70 10.79
CA LEU A 448 -15.02 -13.06 10.28
C LEU A 448 -16.22 -13.27 11.20
N GLN A 449 -16.73 -14.50 11.34
CA GLN A 449 -17.99 -14.75 12.04
C GLN A 449 -17.98 -14.27 13.50
N LYS A 450 -16.98 -14.68 14.30
CA LYS A 450 -16.88 -14.28 15.71
C LYS A 450 -16.72 -12.77 15.89
N PRO A 451 -15.82 -12.07 15.16
CA PRO A 451 -15.75 -10.62 15.20
C PRO A 451 -17.08 -9.94 14.85
N LEU A 452 -17.74 -10.36 13.76
CA LEU A 452 -19.04 -9.82 13.37
C LEU A 452 -20.09 -10.01 14.47
N VAL A 453 -20.18 -11.20 15.06
CA VAL A 453 -21.13 -11.50 16.14
C VAL A 453 -20.84 -10.69 17.39
N SER A 454 -19.57 -10.45 17.72
CA SER A 454 -19.18 -9.68 18.92
C SER A 454 -19.61 -8.21 18.85
N VAL A 455 -19.61 -7.60 17.66
CA VAL A 455 -20.01 -6.20 17.47
C VAL A 455 -21.50 -6.04 17.14
N LEU A 456 -22.23 -7.13 16.90
CA LEU A 456 -23.65 -7.09 16.56
C LEU A 456 -24.50 -6.23 17.49
N PRO A 457 -24.35 -6.28 18.83
CA PRO A 457 -25.18 -5.47 19.72
C PRO A 457 -25.06 -3.97 19.42
N ASP A 458 -23.88 -3.54 18.97
CA ASP A 458 -23.56 -2.14 18.71
C ASP A 458 -24.01 -1.67 17.33
N VAL A 459 -24.00 -2.58 16.34
CA VAL A 459 -24.38 -2.26 14.96
C VAL A 459 -25.82 -2.65 14.64
N ARG A 460 -26.57 -3.22 15.60
CA ARG A 460 -27.92 -3.76 15.35
C ARG A 460 -28.88 -2.75 14.72
N ASP A 461 -28.74 -1.48 15.10
CA ASP A 461 -29.56 -0.38 14.60
C ASP A 461 -28.93 0.34 13.40
N SER A 462 -27.70 -0.02 13.03
CA SER A 462 -26.96 0.54 11.89
C SER A 462 -27.50 0.04 10.55
N GLU A 463 -27.19 0.77 9.50
CA GLU A 463 -27.58 0.42 8.12
C GLU A 463 -26.79 -0.79 7.60
N PRO A 464 -27.35 -1.57 6.65
CA PRO A 464 -26.68 -2.72 6.08
C PRO A 464 -25.32 -2.38 5.46
N ILE A 465 -24.33 -3.23 5.72
CA ILE A 465 -22.99 -3.20 5.13
C ILE A 465 -22.98 -4.17 3.94
N ILE A 466 -22.57 -3.67 2.77
CA ILE A 466 -22.67 -4.40 1.51
C ILE A 466 -21.32 -4.99 1.11
N ILE A 467 -21.28 -6.28 0.83
CA ILE A 467 -20.10 -7.03 0.36
C ILE A 467 -20.42 -7.58 -1.03
N ILE A 468 -19.63 -7.22 -2.03
CA ILE A 468 -19.91 -7.56 -3.43
C ILE A 468 -18.89 -8.58 -3.93
N LEU A 469 -19.39 -9.70 -4.47
CA LEU A 469 -18.62 -10.76 -5.14
C LEU A 469 -19.08 -10.87 -6.60
N ASP A 470 -18.35 -10.23 -7.50
CA ASP A 470 -18.72 -10.13 -8.92
C ASP A 470 -18.04 -11.21 -9.77
N ALA A 471 -18.80 -11.80 -10.69
CA ALA A 471 -18.38 -12.82 -11.66
C ALA A 471 -17.86 -14.12 -11.03
N LEU A 472 -18.56 -14.66 -10.02
CA LEU A 472 -18.15 -15.86 -9.30
C LEU A 472 -17.96 -17.10 -10.22
N ASP A 473 -18.60 -17.12 -11.40
CA ASP A 473 -18.40 -18.12 -12.45
C ASP A 473 -17.05 -18.02 -13.18
N GLU A 474 -16.22 -17.01 -12.89
CA GLU A 474 -14.88 -16.87 -13.47
C GLU A 474 -13.76 -17.44 -12.59
N CYS A 475 -14.07 -17.91 -11.37
CA CYS A 475 -13.14 -18.64 -10.52
C CYS A 475 -12.71 -19.97 -11.17
N SER A 476 -11.47 -20.40 -10.92
CA SER A 476 -11.02 -21.76 -11.28
C SER A 476 -11.88 -22.83 -10.58
N ASN A 477 -12.06 -24.00 -11.20
CA ASN A 477 -13.00 -25.02 -10.73
C ASN A 477 -12.82 -25.42 -9.25
N GLU A 478 -11.58 -25.62 -8.80
CA GLU A 478 -11.31 -26.03 -7.42
C GLU A 478 -11.60 -24.90 -6.41
N SER A 479 -11.14 -23.67 -6.71
CA SER A 479 -11.42 -22.51 -5.85
C SER A 479 -12.91 -22.17 -5.83
N ARG A 480 -13.60 -22.35 -6.97
CA ARG A 480 -15.04 -22.11 -7.11
C ARG A 480 -15.86 -23.01 -6.21
N LYS A 481 -15.63 -24.33 -6.24
CA LYS A 481 -16.37 -25.29 -5.40
C LYS A 481 -16.24 -24.96 -3.92
N GLU A 482 -15.02 -24.67 -3.46
CA GLU A 482 -14.74 -24.32 -2.07
C GLU A 482 -15.39 -22.98 -1.68
N LEU A 483 -15.31 -21.96 -2.53
CA LEU A 483 -15.98 -20.66 -2.33
C LEU A 483 -17.50 -20.78 -2.29
N VAL A 484 -18.11 -21.49 -3.26
CA VAL A 484 -19.56 -21.68 -3.31
C VAL A 484 -20.06 -22.42 -2.07
N SER A 485 -19.34 -23.46 -1.64
CA SER A 485 -19.62 -24.16 -0.38
C SER A 485 -19.51 -23.22 0.83
N LEU A 486 -18.45 -22.40 0.90
CA LEU A 486 -18.26 -21.43 1.98
C LEU A 486 -19.39 -20.40 2.03
N ILE A 487 -19.80 -19.87 0.87
CA ILE A 487 -20.87 -18.89 0.75
C ILE A 487 -22.21 -19.51 1.17
N ALA A 488 -22.56 -20.66 0.57
CA ALA A 488 -23.85 -21.30 0.80
C ALA A 488 -24.02 -21.78 2.25
N ASN A 489 -22.98 -22.38 2.83
CA ASN A 489 -23.07 -23.03 4.14
C ASN A 489 -22.69 -22.13 5.33
N HIS A 490 -21.92 -21.06 5.09
CA HIS A 490 -21.38 -20.25 6.17
C HIS A 490 -21.74 -18.77 6.04
N PHE A 491 -21.59 -18.13 4.87
CA PHE A 491 -21.90 -16.70 4.72
C PHE A 491 -23.39 -16.42 4.92
N SER A 492 -24.25 -17.37 4.50
CA SER A 492 -25.70 -17.35 4.72
C SER A 492 -26.11 -17.34 6.21
N THR A 493 -25.21 -17.78 7.10
CA THR A 493 -25.45 -17.81 8.56
C THR A 493 -25.03 -16.51 9.25
N LEU A 494 -24.39 -15.59 8.51
CA LEU A 494 -23.98 -14.31 9.06
C LEU A 494 -25.21 -13.41 9.31
N PRO A 495 -25.10 -12.47 10.24
CA PRO A 495 -26.19 -11.55 10.55
C PRO A 495 -26.64 -10.77 9.31
N SER A 496 -27.94 -10.51 9.19
CA SER A 496 -28.55 -9.87 8.01
C SER A 496 -28.07 -8.45 7.71
N ILE A 497 -27.42 -7.79 8.67
CA ILE A 497 -26.76 -6.50 8.44
C ILE A 497 -25.56 -6.61 7.48
N PHE A 498 -24.93 -7.78 7.37
CA PHE A 498 -23.86 -8.04 6.41
C PHE A 498 -24.46 -8.68 5.17
N CYS A 499 -24.79 -7.84 4.19
CA CYS A 499 -25.45 -8.24 2.96
C CYS A 499 -24.44 -8.54 1.86
N PHE A 500 -24.57 -9.71 1.24
CA PHE A 500 -23.74 -10.15 0.12
C PHE A 500 -24.50 -9.97 -1.19
N PHE A 501 -23.89 -9.25 -2.12
CA PHE A 501 -24.35 -9.15 -3.50
C PHE A 501 -23.42 -9.95 -4.40
N ILE A 502 -23.95 -11.03 -4.98
CA ILE A 502 -23.17 -11.97 -5.79
C ILE A 502 -23.65 -11.92 -7.22
N THR A 503 -22.74 -11.90 -8.20
CA THR A 503 -23.11 -12.07 -9.60
C THR A 503 -22.51 -13.36 -10.16
N SER A 504 -23.29 -14.08 -10.97
CA SER A 504 -22.76 -15.18 -11.78
C SER A 504 -23.67 -15.56 -12.95
N ARG A 505 -23.21 -16.46 -13.82
CA ARG A 505 -24.07 -17.20 -14.76
C ARG A 505 -24.97 -18.19 -13.99
N PRO A 506 -26.18 -18.49 -14.48
CA PRO A 506 -27.08 -19.46 -13.85
C PRO A 506 -26.64 -20.92 -14.16
N GLU A 507 -25.40 -21.28 -13.82
CA GLU A 507 -24.90 -22.64 -13.99
C GLU A 507 -25.51 -23.58 -12.94
N ALA A 508 -25.63 -24.87 -13.29
CA ALA A 508 -26.32 -25.87 -12.46
C ALA A 508 -25.77 -25.94 -11.03
N GLU A 509 -24.47 -25.75 -10.85
CA GLU A 509 -23.80 -25.71 -9.54
C GLU A 509 -24.34 -24.57 -8.66
N PHE A 510 -24.39 -23.34 -9.16
CA PHE A 510 -24.90 -22.19 -8.40
C PHE A 510 -26.39 -22.33 -8.10
N ILE A 511 -27.17 -22.81 -9.08
CA ILE A 511 -28.60 -23.07 -8.89
C ILE A 511 -28.79 -24.09 -7.75
N ALA A 512 -28.05 -25.20 -7.78
CA ALA A 512 -28.14 -26.25 -6.78
C ALA A 512 -27.74 -25.74 -5.38
N SER A 513 -26.61 -25.03 -5.27
CA SER A 513 -26.10 -24.56 -3.97
C SER A 513 -26.91 -23.42 -3.35
N PHE A 514 -27.42 -22.49 -4.16
CA PHE A 514 -28.11 -21.30 -3.66
C PHE A 514 -29.63 -21.48 -3.53
N ARG A 515 -30.29 -22.20 -4.46
CA ARG A 515 -31.74 -22.41 -4.38
C ARG A 515 -32.14 -23.50 -3.40
N SER A 516 -31.45 -24.64 -3.41
CA SER A 516 -31.90 -25.84 -2.66
C SER A 516 -31.94 -25.63 -1.14
N GLY A 517 -31.09 -24.75 -0.62
CA GLY A 517 -31.05 -24.38 0.81
C GLY A 517 -31.75 -23.07 1.17
N HIS A 518 -32.40 -22.38 0.22
CA HIS A 518 -32.89 -21.00 0.41
C HIS A 518 -31.80 -20.05 0.95
N HIS A 519 -30.54 -20.29 0.59
CA HIS A 519 -29.39 -19.55 1.12
C HIS A 519 -29.24 -18.17 0.48
N ALA A 520 -29.72 -18.00 -0.75
CA ALA A 520 -29.70 -16.71 -1.46
C ALA A 520 -31.03 -16.44 -2.16
N GLU A 521 -31.40 -15.16 -2.22
CA GLU A 521 -32.49 -14.69 -3.05
C GLU A 521 -31.96 -14.44 -4.47
N GLN A 522 -32.54 -15.13 -5.45
CA GLN A 522 -32.15 -14.94 -6.83
C GLN A 522 -32.84 -13.72 -7.45
N PHE A 523 -32.05 -12.86 -8.07
CA PHE A 523 -32.48 -11.79 -8.95
C PHE A 523 -32.07 -12.15 -10.39
N PRO A 524 -32.97 -12.74 -11.20
CA PRO A 524 -32.67 -13.00 -12.59
C PRO A 524 -32.61 -11.68 -13.37
N LEU A 525 -31.51 -11.44 -14.09
CA LEU A 525 -31.39 -10.33 -15.01
C LEU A 525 -32.10 -10.70 -16.32
N PRO A 526 -33.27 -10.10 -16.62
CA PRO A 526 -34.05 -10.48 -17.79
C PRO A 526 -33.32 -10.06 -19.05
N LEU A 527 -33.43 -10.89 -20.10
CA LEU A 527 -33.24 -10.43 -21.45
C LEU A 527 -34.59 -9.92 -21.98
N PRO A 528 -34.62 -8.84 -22.77
CA PRO A 528 -35.81 -8.39 -23.47
C PRO A 528 -36.37 -9.54 -24.33
N SER A 529 -37.63 -9.90 -24.11
CA SER A 529 -38.35 -10.88 -24.94
C SER A 529 -38.84 -10.29 -26.26
N THR A 530 -38.93 -8.96 -26.33
CA THR A 530 -39.35 -8.17 -27.50
C THR A 530 -38.21 -7.26 -27.92
N GLY A 531 -37.88 -7.22 -29.21
CA GLY A 531 -36.62 -6.69 -29.77
C GLY A 531 -36.21 -5.25 -29.41
N ARG A 532 -37.08 -4.46 -28.80
CA ARG A 532 -36.76 -3.10 -28.35
C ARG A 532 -36.36 -3.08 -26.88
N ASP A 533 -35.08 -2.76 -26.63
CA ASP A 533 -34.51 -2.51 -25.31
C ASP A 533 -34.11 -1.04 -25.22
N ASP A 534 -34.87 -0.26 -24.44
CA ASP A 534 -34.66 1.19 -24.30
C ASP A 534 -33.31 1.52 -23.65
N ASP A 535 -32.79 0.66 -22.76
CA ASP A 535 -31.46 0.84 -22.16
C ASP A 535 -30.36 0.68 -23.21
N ILE A 536 -30.52 -0.28 -24.13
CA ILE A 536 -29.57 -0.49 -25.23
C ILE A 536 -29.68 0.60 -26.28
N LEU A 537 -30.89 1.06 -26.61
CA LEU A 537 -31.10 2.21 -27.50
C LEU A 537 -30.36 3.44 -26.98
N LEU A 538 -30.51 3.72 -25.67
CA LEU A 538 -29.82 4.85 -25.04
C LEU A 538 -28.30 4.68 -25.09
N TYR A 539 -27.80 3.49 -24.76
CA TYR A 539 -26.37 3.19 -24.81
C TYR A 539 -25.75 3.31 -26.20
N ILE A 540 -26.42 2.76 -27.23
CA ILE A 540 -25.98 2.87 -28.62
C ILE A 540 -26.07 4.33 -29.07
N GLY A 541 -27.11 5.06 -28.65
CA GLY A 541 -27.24 6.49 -28.92
C GLY A 541 -26.03 7.29 -28.45
N ASP A 542 -25.63 7.12 -27.19
CA ASP A 542 -24.44 7.75 -26.61
C ASP A 542 -23.15 7.40 -27.39
N CYS A 543 -22.99 6.13 -27.75
CA CYS A 543 -21.85 5.69 -28.56
C CYS A 543 -21.87 6.33 -29.96
N MET A 544 -23.02 6.39 -30.62
CA MET A 544 -23.16 6.92 -31.97
C MET A 544 -23.02 8.45 -32.00
N ASP A 545 -23.37 9.16 -30.92
CA ASP A 545 -23.10 10.59 -30.80
C ASP A 545 -21.60 10.88 -30.94
N HIS A 546 -20.74 10.07 -30.32
CA HIS A 546 -19.29 10.16 -30.50
C HIS A 546 -18.84 9.82 -31.93
N VAL A 547 -19.41 8.80 -32.56
CA VAL A 547 -19.07 8.40 -33.93
C VAL A 547 -19.43 9.50 -34.93
N TRP A 548 -20.63 10.08 -34.82
CA TRP A 548 -21.10 11.17 -35.69
C TRP A 548 -20.31 12.46 -35.46
N ALA A 549 -19.94 12.77 -34.21
CA ALA A 549 -19.08 13.91 -33.92
C ALA A 549 -17.72 13.82 -34.62
N LYS A 550 -17.14 12.61 -34.73
CA LYS A 550 -15.88 12.38 -35.45
C LYS A 550 -16.05 12.30 -36.97
N ASN A 551 -17.23 11.92 -37.46
CA ASN A 551 -17.49 11.66 -38.87
C ASN A 551 -18.78 12.36 -39.36
N PRO A 552 -18.80 13.69 -39.48
CA PRO A 552 -20.04 14.44 -39.80
C PRO A 552 -20.69 14.03 -41.13
N SER A 553 -19.90 13.59 -42.12
CA SER A 553 -20.37 13.16 -43.44
C SER A 553 -21.23 11.88 -43.40
N LEU A 554 -21.26 11.13 -42.29
CA LEU A 554 -22.18 10.00 -42.14
C LEU A 554 -23.65 10.44 -42.19
N GLY A 555 -23.95 11.67 -41.76
CA GLY A 555 -25.31 12.23 -41.80
C GLY A 555 -25.83 12.47 -43.23
N ASP A 556 -24.95 12.48 -44.23
CA ASP A 556 -25.34 12.66 -45.63
C ASP A 556 -25.91 11.37 -46.24
N THR A 557 -25.51 10.20 -45.72
CA THR A 557 -25.85 8.88 -46.26
C THR A 557 -26.71 8.03 -45.33
N LEU A 558 -26.62 8.24 -44.01
CA LEU A 558 -27.31 7.45 -43.00
C LEU A 558 -28.07 8.33 -41.99
N SER A 559 -29.24 7.84 -41.61
CA SER A 559 -30.00 8.35 -40.46
C SER A 559 -29.43 7.77 -39.16
N LYS A 560 -29.00 8.64 -38.23
CA LYS A 560 -28.43 8.22 -36.94
C LYS A 560 -29.46 7.42 -36.14
N GLU A 561 -30.70 7.88 -36.13
CA GLU A 561 -31.81 7.24 -35.42
C GLU A 561 -32.08 5.83 -35.96
N ASP A 562 -32.07 5.65 -37.28
CA ASP A 562 -32.28 4.34 -37.90
C ASP A 562 -31.11 3.38 -37.61
N VAL A 563 -29.88 3.90 -37.56
CA VAL A 563 -28.69 3.12 -37.18
C VAL A 563 -28.82 2.63 -35.74
N ILE A 564 -29.21 3.51 -34.81
CA ILE A 564 -29.40 3.17 -33.40
C ILE A 564 -30.44 2.06 -33.24
N VAL A 565 -31.61 2.21 -33.89
CA VAL A 565 -32.69 1.21 -33.81
C VAL A 565 -32.26 -0.14 -34.36
N GLN A 566 -31.65 -0.17 -35.55
CA GLN A 566 -31.22 -1.42 -36.18
C GLN A 566 -30.13 -2.15 -35.38
N LEU A 567 -29.17 -1.42 -34.81
CA LEU A 567 -28.16 -2.00 -33.94
C LEU A 567 -28.76 -2.53 -32.63
N ALA A 568 -29.74 -1.82 -32.04
CA ALA A 568 -30.43 -2.30 -30.86
C ALA A 568 -31.20 -3.60 -31.14
N ASP A 569 -31.92 -3.69 -32.26
CA ASP A 569 -32.63 -4.90 -32.66
C ASP A 569 -31.67 -6.08 -32.88
N LYS A 570 -30.54 -5.83 -33.55
CA LYS A 570 -29.48 -6.83 -33.78
C LYS A 570 -28.85 -7.30 -32.46
N SER A 571 -28.71 -6.42 -31.46
CA SER A 571 -28.11 -6.77 -30.16
C SER A 571 -28.84 -7.87 -29.41
N GLY A 572 -30.16 -8.00 -29.62
CA GLY A 572 -31.00 -8.98 -28.91
C GLY A 572 -30.97 -8.83 -27.39
N GLY A 573 -30.78 -7.60 -26.88
CA GLY A 573 -30.72 -7.37 -25.44
C GLY A 573 -29.33 -7.54 -24.81
N LEU A 574 -28.29 -7.80 -25.60
CA LEU A 574 -26.93 -8.01 -25.10
C LEU A 574 -26.10 -6.73 -25.18
N PHE A 575 -25.81 -6.15 -24.02
CA PHE A 575 -24.91 -4.99 -23.89
C PHE A 575 -23.52 -5.25 -24.47
N ILE A 576 -22.99 -6.47 -24.32
CA ILE A 576 -21.68 -6.81 -24.92
C ILE A 576 -21.73 -6.73 -26.45
N TRP A 577 -22.86 -7.10 -27.06
CA TRP A 577 -23.04 -7.00 -28.51
C TRP A 577 -23.05 -5.53 -28.90
N ALA A 578 -23.86 -4.71 -28.22
CA ALA A 578 -23.95 -3.28 -28.46
C ALA A 578 -22.58 -2.58 -28.32
N ALA A 579 -21.87 -2.83 -27.22
CA ALA A 579 -20.55 -2.25 -26.95
C ALA A 579 -19.51 -2.67 -28.00
N THR A 580 -19.47 -3.95 -28.37
CA THR A 580 -18.53 -4.48 -29.36
C THR A 580 -18.85 -3.92 -30.76
N ALA A 581 -20.13 -3.85 -31.14
CA ALA A 581 -20.58 -3.27 -32.40
C ALA A 581 -20.25 -1.77 -32.49
N CYS A 582 -20.50 -1.01 -31.43
CA CYS A 582 -20.16 0.42 -31.37
C CYS A 582 -18.66 0.64 -31.55
N LYS A 583 -17.81 -0.12 -30.82
CA LYS A 583 -16.35 -0.05 -30.97
C LYS A 583 -15.89 -0.49 -32.36
N PHE A 584 -16.55 -1.48 -32.96
CA PHE A 584 -16.24 -1.93 -34.31
C PHE A 584 -16.53 -0.81 -35.33
N ILE A 585 -17.67 -0.13 -35.20
CA ILE A 585 -18.09 0.99 -36.06
C ILE A 585 -17.23 2.24 -35.86
N ASP A 586 -16.82 2.58 -34.63
CA ASP A 586 -15.95 3.74 -34.29
C ASP A 586 -14.48 3.56 -34.72
N ALA A 587 -14.26 2.85 -35.83
CA ALA A 587 -12.95 2.67 -36.45
C ALA A 587 -13.02 3.09 -37.93
N TYR A 588 -11.99 2.80 -38.72
CA TYR A 588 -11.94 3.24 -40.12
C TYR A 588 -13.17 2.77 -40.92
N ASN A 589 -13.75 3.68 -41.71
CA ASN A 589 -14.98 3.48 -42.53
C ASN A 589 -16.22 3.04 -41.73
N PRO A 590 -16.79 3.90 -40.85
CA PRO A 590 -17.96 3.56 -40.03
C PRO A 590 -19.18 3.11 -40.84
N GLU A 591 -19.47 3.79 -41.96
CA GLU A 591 -20.61 3.45 -42.84
C GLU A 591 -20.50 2.02 -43.39
N GLY A 592 -19.33 1.64 -43.91
CA GLY A 592 -19.09 0.30 -44.42
C GLY A 592 -19.21 -0.76 -43.32
N LYS A 593 -18.69 -0.47 -42.13
CA LYS A 593 -18.76 -1.39 -40.98
C LYS A 593 -20.17 -1.57 -40.44
N PHE A 594 -20.97 -0.51 -40.40
CA PHE A 594 -22.39 -0.60 -40.08
C PHE A 594 -23.11 -1.51 -41.08
N LYS A 595 -22.93 -1.30 -42.39
CA LYS A 595 -23.53 -2.15 -43.44
C LYS A 595 -23.15 -3.62 -43.30
N LEU A 596 -21.87 -3.93 -42.99
CA LEU A 596 -21.41 -5.30 -42.74
C LEU A 596 -22.13 -6.01 -41.59
N LEU A 597 -22.52 -5.28 -40.54
CA LEU A 597 -23.29 -5.84 -39.42
C LEU A 597 -24.76 -6.06 -39.79
N LEU A 598 -25.31 -5.25 -40.71
CA LEU A 598 -26.68 -5.39 -41.17
C LEU A 598 -26.88 -6.55 -42.14
N ASP A 599 -25.94 -6.74 -43.07
CA ASP A 599 -26.03 -7.75 -44.14
C ASP A 599 -26.01 -9.20 -43.62
N ARG A 600 -25.72 -9.41 -42.33
CA ARG A 600 -25.64 -10.73 -41.71
C ARG A 600 -26.72 -10.90 -40.66
N ASP A 601 -27.65 -11.83 -40.90
CA ASP A 601 -28.60 -12.29 -39.90
C ASP A 601 -28.09 -13.56 -39.23
N PHE A 602 -28.05 -13.50 -37.90
CA PHE A 602 -27.62 -14.61 -37.06
C PHE A 602 -28.79 -15.04 -36.18
N ALA A 603 -28.92 -16.35 -35.97
CA ALA A 603 -29.88 -16.89 -35.02
C ALA A 603 -29.62 -16.27 -33.63
N PRO A 604 -30.65 -16.08 -32.77
CA PRO A 604 -30.49 -15.48 -31.44
C PRO A 604 -29.32 -16.06 -30.62
N GLU A 605 -29.18 -17.39 -30.65
CA GLU A 605 -28.13 -18.16 -29.97
C GLU A 605 -26.70 -17.83 -30.46
N SER A 606 -26.55 -17.38 -31.72
CA SER A 606 -25.26 -17.18 -32.39
C SER A 606 -24.97 -15.72 -32.76
N ARG A 607 -25.81 -14.75 -32.36
CA ARG A 607 -25.61 -13.32 -32.70
C ARG A 607 -24.28 -12.76 -32.23
N LEU A 608 -23.85 -13.14 -31.04
CA LEU A 608 -22.59 -12.70 -30.47
C LEU A 608 -21.40 -13.33 -31.21
N ASP A 609 -21.51 -14.61 -31.56
CA ASP A 609 -20.50 -15.33 -32.36
C ASP A 609 -20.40 -14.76 -33.77
N GLY A 610 -21.53 -14.41 -34.37
CA GLY A 610 -21.62 -13.73 -35.65
C GLY A 610 -20.96 -12.34 -35.63
N LEU A 611 -21.14 -11.59 -34.55
CA LEU A 611 -20.44 -10.32 -34.34
C LEU A 611 -18.93 -10.51 -34.25
N TYR A 612 -18.45 -11.44 -33.42
CA TYR A 612 -17.01 -11.74 -33.30
C TYR A 612 -16.41 -12.20 -34.63
N THR A 613 -17.12 -13.07 -35.35
CA THR A 613 -16.71 -13.53 -36.69
C THR A 613 -16.56 -12.35 -37.64
N THR A 614 -17.54 -11.45 -37.65
CA THR A 614 -17.56 -10.29 -38.55
C THR A 614 -16.48 -9.28 -38.17
N ALA A 615 -16.30 -9.02 -36.87
CA ALA A 615 -15.25 -8.15 -36.37
C ALA A 615 -13.86 -8.69 -36.71
N LEU A 616 -13.60 -9.98 -36.44
CA LEU A 616 -12.34 -10.63 -36.75
C LEU A 616 -12.04 -10.59 -38.25
N GLN A 617 -12.95 -11.04 -39.11
CA GLN A 617 -12.75 -11.05 -40.57
C GLN A 617 -12.43 -9.69 -41.18
N ASN A 618 -12.87 -8.60 -40.53
CA ASN A 618 -12.67 -7.24 -41.01
C ASN A 618 -11.66 -6.45 -40.15
N ALA A 619 -10.99 -7.10 -39.19
CA ALA A 619 -10.02 -6.46 -38.32
C ALA A 619 -8.76 -6.06 -39.08
N GLY A 620 -8.21 -6.93 -39.94
CA GLY A 620 -6.95 -6.67 -40.62
C GLY A 620 -6.77 -7.42 -41.94
N PRO A 621 -5.59 -7.30 -42.58
CA PRO A 621 -5.30 -7.88 -43.88
C PRO A 621 -5.04 -9.40 -43.80
N TRP A 622 -6.09 -10.20 -43.57
CA TRP A 622 -5.99 -11.66 -43.44
C TRP A 622 -5.51 -12.39 -44.69
N ASN A 623 -5.48 -11.72 -45.83
CA ASN A 623 -4.87 -12.21 -47.07
C ASN A 623 -3.33 -12.17 -47.05
N GLU A 624 -2.73 -11.46 -46.10
CA GLU A 624 -1.29 -11.44 -45.88
C GLU A 624 -0.90 -12.55 -44.90
N ASN A 625 -0.17 -13.57 -45.38
CA ASN A 625 0.24 -14.71 -44.56
C ASN A 625 1.02 -14.31 -43.29
N ASP A 626 1.85 -13.26 -43.37
CA ASP A 626 2.61 -12.75 -42.22
C ASP A 626 1.70 -12.12 -41.16
N PHE A 627 0.70 -11.34 -41.57
CA PHE A 627 -0.29 -10.78 -40.65
C PHE A 627 -1.13 -11.89 -40.01
N GLN A 628 -1.61 -12.85 -40.82
CA GLN A 628 -2.43 -13.95 -40.33
C GLN A 628 -1.68 -14.77 -39.27
N ASP A 629 -0.42 -15.16 -39.53
CA ASP A 629 0.42 -15.89 -38.58
C ASP A 629 0.62 -15.10 -37.28
N GLN A 630 1.04 -13.83 -37.39
CA GLN A 630 1.28 -12.96 -36.23
C GLN A 630 0.01 -12.74 -35.41
N ALA A 631 -1.12 -12.48 -36.07
CA ALA A 631 -2.40 -12.24 -35.40
C ALA A 631 -2.89 -13.47 -34.64
N LEU A 632 -2.80 -14.66 -35.26
CA LEU A 632 -3.13 -15.91 -34.60
C LEU A 632 -2.24 -16.16 -33.38
N ARG A 633 -0.93 -15.96 -33.52
CA ARG A 633 0.05 -16.14 -32.42
C ARG A 633 -0.22 -15.22 -31.25
N VAL A 634 -0.47 -13.94 -31.52
CA VAL A 634 -0.79 -12.93 -30.50
C VAL A 634 -2.12 -13.25 -29.81
N LEU A 635 -3.17 -13.55 -30.57
CA LEU A 635 -4.47 -13.95 -30.01
C LEU A 635 -4.36 -15.21 -29.16
N SER A 636 -3.58 -16.19 -29.60
CA SER A 636 -3.31 -17.43 -28.85
C SER A 636 -2.67 -17.13 -27.50
N ALA A 637 -1.64 -16.28 -27.48
CA ALA A 637 -0.94 -15.91 -26.26
C ALA A 637 -1.86 -15.19 -25.26
N ILE A 638 -2.82 -14.40 -25.75
CA ILE A 638 -3.80 -13.68 -24.90
C ILE A 638 -4.88 -14.61 -24.38
N VAL A 639 -5.41 -15.50 -25.22
CA VAL A 639 -6.57 -16.34 -24.91
C VAL A 639 -6.18 -17.58 -24.12
N LEU A 640 -5.10 -18.25 -24.51
CA LEU A 640 -4.58 -19.46 -23.86
C LEU A 640 -3.56 -19.14 -22.76
N GLY A 641 -3.13 -17.88 -22.66
CA GLY A 641 -2.28 -17.41 -21.57
C GLY A 641 -2.95 -17.70 -20.23
N LYS A 642 -2.33 -18.56 -19.42
CA LYS A 642 -2.75 -18.79 -18.03
C LYS A 642 -2.39 -17.61 -17.10
N ALA A 643 -1.78 -16.55 -17.65
CA ALA A 643 -1.51 -15.27 -16.99
C ALA A 643 -1.64 -14.11 -18.01
N HIS A 644 -2.02 -12.92 -17.55
CA HIS A 644 -2.07 -11.72 -18.40
C HIS A 644 -0.65 -11.25 -18.76
N LEU A 645 -0.39 -11.08 -20.05
CA LEU A 645 0.93 -10.72 -20.59
C LEU A 645 0.95 -9.27 -21.07
N THR A 646 2.09 -8.58 -20.93
CA THR A 646 2.30 -7.28 -21.59
C THR A 646 2.58 -7.46 -23.08
N GLN A 647 2.46 -6.40 -23.88
CA GLN A 647 2.78 -6.44 -25.31
C GLN A 647 4.24 -6.85 -25.55
N GLU A 648 5.16 -6.33 -24.74
CA GLU A 648 6.58 -6.69 -24.81
C GLU A 648 6.82 -8.16 -24.49
N ALA A 649 6.11 -8.71 -23.50
CA ALA A 649 6.18 -10.12 -23.15
C ALA A 649 5.57 -11.01 -24.25
N ILE A 650 4.49 -10.57 -24.90
CA ILE A 650 3.89 -11.28 -26.03
C ILE A 650 4.86 -11.32 -27.22
N ASP A 651 5.45 -10.18 -27.59
CA ASP A 651 6.42 -10.12 -28.70
C ASP A 651 7.62 -11.03 -28.42
N SER A 652 8.16 -10.95 -27.21
CA SER A 652 9.29 -11.77 -26.75
C SER A 652 8.96 -13.27 -26.72
N LEU A 653 7.83 -13.67 -26.13
CA LEU A 653 7.37 -15.06 -26.03
C LEU A 653 7.18 -15.70 -27.39
N LEU A 654 6.70 -14.91 -28.35
CA LEU A 654 6.43 -15.36 -29.71
C LEU A 654 7.65 -15.12 -30.62
N GLY A 655 8.79 -14.64 -30.13
CA GLY A 655 9.94 -14.32 -30.99
C GLY A 655 9.61 -13.34 -32.12
N LEU A 656 8.63 -12.45 -31.91
CA LEU A 656 8.20 -11.44 -32.86
C LEU A 656 9.06 -10.18 -32.72
N LYS A 657 9.09 -9.37 -33.78
CA LYS A 657 9.70 -8.03 -33.70
C LYS A 657 8.94 -7.19 -32.65
N ARG A 658 9.70 -6.42 -31.86
CA ARG A 658 9.12 -5.50 -30.88
C ARG A 658 8.13 -4.55 -31.56
N GLY A 659 6.92 -4.45 -31.03
CA GLY A 659 5.82 -3.65 -31.56
C GLY A 659 4.85 -4.42 -32.46
N THR A 660 5.13 -5.68 -32.80
CA THR A 660 4.23 -6.50 -33.64
C THR A 660 2.89 -6.73 -32.94
N SER A 661 2.88 -7.17 -31.68
CA SER A 661 1.66 -7.34 -30.89
C SER A 661 0.89 -6.02 -30.77
N SER A 662 1.57 -4.89 -30.56
CA SER A 662 0.95 -3.56 -30.52
C SER A 662 0.16 -3.28 -31.79
N ARG A 663 0.78 -3.47 -32.96
CA ARG A 663 0.15 -3.32 -34.27
C ARG A 663 -1.03 -4.26 -34.48
N ILE A 664 -0.91 -5.53 -34.08
CA ILE A 664 -2.03 -6.49 -34.16
C ILE A 664 -3.20 -6.05 -33.27
N LEU A 665 -2.91 -5.57 -32.07
CA LEU A 665 -3.92 -5.18 -31.09
C LEU A 665 -4.67 -3.90 -31.49
N GLU A 666 -4.05 -3.00 -32.26
CA GLU A 666 -4.74 -1.84 -32.86
C GLU A 666 -5.92 -2.28 -33.74
N TYR A 667 -5.75 -3.37 -34.52
CA TYR A 667 -6.82 -3.92 -35.34
C TYR A 667 -7.91 -4.63 -34.53
N LEU A 668 -7.59 -5.11 -33.33
CA LEU A 668 -8.47 -5.92 -32.49
C LEU A 668 -9.08 -5.15 -31.31
N GLY A 669 -8.92 -3.82 -31.25
CA GLY A 669 -9.36 -2.98 -30.12
C GLY A 669 -10.86 -3.06 -29.76
N CYS A 670 -11.70 -3.63 -30.63
CA CYS A 670 -13.10 -3.92 -30.34
C CYS A 670 -13.33 -5.15 -29.45
N VAL A 671 -12.33 -6.03 -29.28
CA VAL A 671 -12.41 -7.28 -28.49
C VAL A 671 -11.29 -7.45 -27.46
N VAL A 672 -10.20 -6.70 -27.58
CA VAL A 672 -9.07 -6.69 -26.62
C VAL A 672 -8.72 -5.27 -26.18
N GLN A 673 -8.18 -5.12 -24.99
CA GLN A 673 -7.74 -3.84 -24.45
C GLN A 673 -6.45 -3.97 -23.62
N ARG A 674 -5.76 -2.84 -23.46
CA ARG A 674 -4.61 -2.71 -22.56
C ARG A 674 -5.09 -2.26 -21.18
N ALA A 675 -4.67 -2.97 -20.13
CA ALA A 675 -4.96 -2.63 -18.75
C ALA A 675 -3.95 -1.60 -18.18
N SER A 676 -4.24 -1.07 -17.00
CA SER A 676 -3.43 -0.07 -16.28
C SER A 676 -2.00 -0.58 -16.00
N ASP A 677 -1.90 -1.86 -15.65
CA ASP A 677 -0.65 -2.63 -15.45
C ASP A 677 0.10 -2.97 -16.76
N GLN A 678 -0.34 -2.41 -17.89
CA GLN A 678 0.19 -2.61 -19.24
C GLN A 678 -0.03 -4.03 -19.80
N THR A 679 -0.76 -4.90 -19.10
CA THR A 679 -1.12 -6.23 -19.60
C THR A 679 -2.25 -6.14 -20.64
N VAL A 680 -2.29 -7.09 -21.55
CA VAL A 680 -3.31 -7.21 -22.58
C VAL A 680 -4.40 -8.17 -22.09
N ARG A 681 -5.66 -7.75 -22.19
CA ARG A 681 -6.82 -8.52 -21.74
C ARG A 681 -7.90 -8.55 -22.80
N VAL A 682 -8.63 -9.64 -22.88
CA VAL A 682 -9.90 -9.68 -23.63
C VAL A 682 -10.91 -8.77 -22.92
N LEU A 683 -11.73 -8.05 -23.69
CA LEU A 683 -12.76 -7.17 -23.14
C LEU A 683 -13.83 -7.94 -22.37
N HIS A 684 -14.11 -9.17 -22.79
CA HIS A 684 -15.12 -10.00 -22.17
C HIS A 684 -14.86 -11.50 -22.39
N ALA A 685 -15.12 -12.32 -21.36
CA ALA A 685 -14.86 -13.75 -21.36
C ALA A 685 -15.59 -14.53 -22.48
N SER A 686 -16.71 -14.02 -22.99
CA SER A 686 -17.42 -14.67 -24.11
C SER A 686 -16.64 -14.68 -25.41
N PHE A 687 -15.69 -13.75 -25.60
CA PHE A 687 -14.83 -13.75 -26.78
C PHE A 687 -13.83 -14.91 -26.72
N THR A 688 -13.27 -15.17 -25.54
CA THR A 688 -12.50 -16.39 -25.26
C THR A 688 -13.36 -17.63 -25.50
N ASP A 689 -14.58 -17.68 -24.94
CA ASP A 689 -15.51 -18.82 -25.14
C ASP A 689 -15.77 -19.10 -26.63
N TYR A 690 -15.89 -18.05 -27.46
CA TYR A 690 -16.08 -18.16 -28.91
C TYR A 690 -14.83 -18.70 -29.61
N LEU A 691 -13.64 -18.20 -29.28
CA LEU A 691 -12.38 -18.61 -29.91
C LEU A 691 -11.96 -20.05 -29.53
N THR A 692 -12.34 -20.53 -28.35
CA THR A 692 -11.98 -21.87 -27.87
C THR A 692 -12.98 -22.96 -28.27
N ASP A 693 -14.15 -22.61 -28.81
CA ASP A 693 -15.18 -23.56 -29.23
C ASP A 693 -15.21 -23.71 -30.76
N ARG A 694 -14.87 -24.91 -31.25
CA ARG A 694 -14.80 -25.25 -32.69
C ARG A 694 -16.17 -25.21 -33.39
N VAL A 695 -17.25 -25.47 -32.67
CA VAL A 695 -18.61 -25.42 -33.26
C VAL A 695 -19.04 -23.97 -33.46
N ARG A 696 -18.65 -23.09 -32.54
CA ARG A 696 -19.02 -21.67 -32.54
C ARG A 696 -18.16 -20.83 -33.49
N SER A 697 -16.87 -21.12 -33.62
CA SER A 697 -15.93 -20.38 -34.48
C SER A 697 -15.94 -20.78 -35.98
N GLY A 698 -16.55 -21.92 -36.33
CA GLY A 698 -16.79 -22.35 -37.71
C GLY A 698 -15.55 -22.84 -38.49
N LYS A 699 -15.66 -22.90 -39.84
CA LYS A 699 -14.61 -23.41 -40.77
C LYS A 699 -13.45 -22.44 -41.06
N PHE A 700 -13.42 -21.26 -40.44
CA PHE A 700 -12.29 -20.34 -40.61
C PHE A 700 -11.06 -20.89 -39.87
N PRO A 701 -9.84 -20.77 -40.41
CA PRO A 701 -8.69 -21.48 -39.89
C PRO A 701 -8.12 -20.77 -38.64
N TRP A 702 -8.91 -20.62 -37.59
CA TRP A 702 -8.43 -20.25 -36.25
C TRP A 702 -7.79 -21.46 -35.56
N HIS A 703 -7.15 -22.36 -36.33
CA HIS A 703 -6.55 -23.59 -35.83
C HIS A 703 -5.30 -23.23 -35.02
N LEU A 704 -5.49 -23.16 -33.71
CA LEU A 704 -4.41 -23.12 -32.72
C LEU A 704 -3.66 -24.45 -32.83
N LYS A 705 -2.45 -24.43 -33.41
CA LYS A 705 -1.50 -25.55 -33.37
C LYS A 705 -0.39 -25.24 -32.37
N PHE A 706 -0.01 -26.27 -31.61
CA PHE A 706 1.06 -26.23 -30.62
C PHE A 706 2.43 -26.02 -31.29
N ASN A 707 3.35 -25.33 -30.59
CA ASN A 707 4.71 -24.97 -31.03
C ASN A 707 4.83 -23.95 -32.19
N MET A 708 4.23 -22.78 -32.02
CA MET A 708 4.38 -21.65 -32.95
C MET A 708 5.75 -20.95 -32.91
N CYS A 709 6.70 -21.32 -32.04
CA CYS A 709 7.85 -20.45 -31.73
C CYS A 709 9.21 -20.91 -32.25
N GLY A 710 9.37 -22.11 -32.83
CA GLY A 710 10.57 -22.54 -33.57
C GLY A 710 11.93 -22.00 -33.09
N LEU A 711 12.47 -22.53 -31.98
CA LEU A 711 13.71 -22.01 -31.35
C LEU A 711 14.91 -22.97 -31.47
N GLU A 712 16.08 -22.41 -31.80
CA GLU A 712 17.31 -23.08 -32.29
C GLU A 712 18.56 -22.91 -31.36
N ASN A 713 18.58 -23.54 -30.17
CA ASN A 713 19.81 -23.96 -29.41
C ASN A 713 20.51 -22.94 -28.47
N SER A 714 21.22 -23.44 -27.42
CA SER A 714 22.50 -22.90 -26.87
C SER A 714 23.08 -23.76 -25.71
N HIS A 715 24.41 -23.85 -25.59
CA HIS A 715 25.17 -24.66 -24.60
C HIS A 715 26.02 -23.78 -23.66
N LEU A 716 26.07 -24.09 -22.35
CA LEU A 716 27.21 -23.99 -21.38
C LEU A 716 26.74 -24.22 -19.92
N LEU A 717 27.66 -24.57 -18.99
CA LEU A 717 27.38 -25.13 -17.64
C LEU A 717 27.48 -24.13 -16.46
N ASN A 718 26.67 -24.37 -15.41
CA ASN A 718 26.35 -23.43 -14.32
C ASN A 718 27.24 -23.46 -13.05
N HIS A 719 28.17 -24.42 -12.90
CA HIS A 719 28.79 -24.69 -11.59
C HIS A 719 29.94 -23.75 -11.19
N GLU A 720 30.18 -22.66 -11.93
CA GLU A 720 31.35 -21.80 -11.73
C GLU A 720 31.02 -20.38 -11.20
N ILE A 721 29.78 -20.09 -10.75
CA ILE A 721 29.36 -18.70 -10.47
C ILE A 721 28.66 -18.49 -9.11
N PRO A 722 29.23 -17.72 -8.18
CA PRO A 722 28.63 -17.37 -6.89
C PRO A 722 27.91 -15.99 -6.87
N ASP A 723 26.58 -15.99 -7.02
CA ASP A 723 25.62 -14.86 -6.85
C ASP A 723 24.22 -15.21 -7.47
N LEU A 724 23.83 -16.47 -7.35
CA LEU A 724 22.72 -17.11 -8.07
C LEU A 724 21.31 -16.50 -7.86
N PRO A 725 20.90 -16.00 -6.67
CA PRO A 725 19.53 -15.48 -6.47
C PRO A 725 19.21 -14.22 -7.30
N ASP A 726 20.12 -13.25 -7.36
CA ASP A 726 19.94 -12.02 -8.15
C ASP A 726 20.01 -12.30 -9.67
N ARG A 727 20.63 -13.43 -10.07
CA ARG A 727 20.70 -13.89 -11.47
C ARG A 727 19.44 -14.66 -11.88
N ILE A 728 18.80 -15.44 -10.99
CA ILE A 728 17.52 -16.13 -11.28
C ILE A 728 16.41 -15.12 -11.63
N GLU A 729 16.38 -13.96 -10.96
CA GLU A 729 15.37 -12.92 -11.20
C GLU A 729 15.57 -12.20 -12.55
N ARG A 730 16.83 -12.03 -12.99
CA ARG A 730 17.22 -11.39 -14.27
C ARG A 730 17.28 -12.34 -15.47
N SER A 731 17.57 -13.62 -15.26
CA SER A 731 17.90 -14.58 -16.34
C SER A 731 16.76 -15.51 -16.72
N LEU A 732 15.76 -15.72 -15.84
CA LEU A 732 14.54 -16.43 -16.22
C LEU A 732 13.56 -15.41 -16.75
N SER A 733 13.46 -15.32 -18.08
CA SER A 733 12.48 -14.45 -18.70
C SER A 733 11.05 -14.91 -18.28
N PRO A 734 10.06 -14.00 -18.15
CA PRO A 734 8.68 -14.36 -17.82
C PRO A 734 8.11 -15.50 -18.69
N GLU A 735 8.58 -15.57 -19.93
CA GLU A 735 8.26 -16.56 -20.96
C GLU A 735 8.78 -17.94 -20.59
N LEU A 736 10.05 -18.05 -20.18
CA LEU A 736 10.65 -19.30 -19.76
C LEU A 736 10.04 -19.80 -18.45
N ARG A 737 9.67 -18.87 -17.55
CA ARG A 737 8.92 -19.20 -16.32
C ARG A 737 7.55 -19.79 -16.68
N TYR A 738 6.80 -19.14 -17.56
CA TYR A 738 5.50 -19.63 -18.01
C TYR A 738 5.61 -21.01 -18.68
N ALA A 739 6.47 -21.15 -19.70
CA ALA A 739 6.64 -22.39 -20.45
C ALA A 739 7.06 -23.55 -19.54
N SER A 740 7.98 -23.30 -18.58
CA SER A 740 8.44 -24.32 -17.65
C SER A 740 7.37 -24.86 -16.69
N SER A 741 6.36 -24.06 -16.35
CA SER A 741 5.33 -24.43 -15.36
C SER A 741 4.06 -25.02 -15.96
N TYR A 742 3.73 -24.70 -17.22
CA TYR A 742 2.39 -24.96 -17.77
C TYR A 742 2.37 -25.82 -19.06
N TRP A 743 3.53 -26.24 -19.60
CA TRP A 743 3.56 -26.99 -20.87
C TRP A 743 2.76 -28.30 -20.83
N SER A 744 2.70 -28.98 -19.68
CA SER A 744 1.93 -30.23 -19.54
C SER A 744 0.43 -29.99 -19.50
N ASP A 745 -0.01 -28.85 -18.97
CA ASP A 745 -1.43 -28.49 -18.94
C ASP A 745 -1.90 -28.23 -20.38
N HIS A 746 -1.08 -27.54 -21.17
CA HIS A 746 -1.30 -27.38 -22.62
C HIS A 746 -1.25 -28.72 -23.37
N LEU A 747 -0.41 -29.66 -22.93
CA LEU A 747 -0.34 -31.00 -23.51
C LEU A 747 -1.59 -31.84 -23.23
N LEU A 748 -2.17 -31.73 -22.03
CA LEU A 748 -3.38 -32.45 -21.63
C LEU A 748 -4.66 -31.86 -22.26
N GLU A 749 -4.68 -30.55 -22.50
CA GLU A 749 -5.82 -29.84 -23.10
C GLU A 749 -5.83 -29.90 -24.66
N GLY A 750 -4.74 -30.38 -25.29
CA GLY A 750 -4.53 -30.36 -26.75
C GLY A 750 -4.68 -31.71 -27.49
N GLU A 751 -4.76 -31.66 -28.84
CA GLU A 751 -4.73 -32.84 -29.71
C GLU A 751 -3.30 -33.42 -29.82
N HIS A 752 -3.19 -34.74 -29.84
CA HIS A 752 -1.92 -35.45 -29.80
C HIS A 752 -1.54 -35.95 -31.21
N ASP A 753 -0.45 -35.43 -31.80
CA ASP A 753 0.06 -35.86 -33.11
C ASP A 753 1.50 -36.40 -33.06
N ASP A 754 1.89 -37.16 -34.10
CA ASP A 754 3.20 -37.85 -34.15
C ASP A 754 4.38 -36.86 -34.12
N LYS A 755 4.18 -35.65 -34.64
CA LYS A 755 5.18 -34.59 -34.63
C LYS A 755 5.43 -34.08 -33.21
N MET A 756 4.36 -33.87 -32.43
CA MET A 756 4.45 -33.49 -31.03
C MET A 756 5.16 -34.56 -30.19
N ILE A 757 4.85 -35.84 -30.39
CA ILE A 757 5.52 -36.95 -29.68
C ILE A 757 7.02 -36.97 -29.98
N GLN A 758 7.39 -36.71 -31.23
CA GLN A 758 8.79 -36.65 -31.65
C GLN A 758 9.53 -35.45 -31.05
N GLU A 759 8.89 -34.28 -30.98
CA GLU A 759 9.42 -33.08 -30.34
C GLU A 759 9.49 -33.21 -28.81
N LEU A 760 8.49 -33.81 -28.18
CA LEU A 760 8.48 -34.15 -26.75
C LEU A 760 9.57 -35.17 -26.42
N GLY A 761 9.79 -36.16 -27.30
CA GLY A 761 10.92 -37.08 -27.22
C GLY A 761 12.27 -36.34 -27.30
N GLY A 762 12.40 -35.41 -28.25
CA GLY A 762 13.57 -34.54 -28.38
C GLY A 762 13.80 -33.67 -27.14
N PHE A 763 12.74 -33.08 -26.59
CA PHE A 763 12.79 -32.30 -25.35
C PHE A 763 13.18 -33.16 -24.14
N VAL A 764 12.59 -34.35 -23.98
CA VAL A 764 12.93 -35.24 -22.86
C VAL A 764 14.38 -35.72 -22.99
N GLN A 765 14.85 -35.98 -24.20
CA GLN A 765 16.20 -36.46 -24.45
C GLN A 765 17.27 -35.37 -24.29
N ALA A 766 16.98 -34.13 -24.70
CA ALA A 766 17.97 -33.03 -24.70
C ALA A 766 17.82 -32.06 -23.52
N HIS A 767 16.59 -31.87 -23.00
CA HIS A 767 16.22 -30.75 -22.13
C HIS A 767 15.50 -31.12 -20.83
N LEU A 768 15.21 -32.40 -20.57
CA LEU A 768 14.54 -32.84 -19.33
C LEU A 768 15.25 -32.34 -18.06
N LEU A 769 16.56 -32.51 -17.98
CA LEU A 769 17.35 -32.11 -16.80
C LEU A 769 17.41 -30.58 -16.67
N HIS A 770 17.46 -29.85 -17.78
CA HIS A 770 17.42 -28.39 -17.81
C HIS A 770 16.06 -27.86 -17.31
N TRP A 771 14.97 -28.52 -17.65
CA TRP A 771 13.64 -28.17 -17.16
C TRP A 771 13.45 -28.48 -15.67
N LEU A 772 13.94 -29.63 -15.19
CA LEU A 772 13.96 -29.95 -13.76
C LEU A 772 14.82 -28.95 -12.97
N GLU A 773 15.91 -28.47 -13.55
CA GLU A 773 16.73 -27.40 -12.96
C GLU A 773 15.94 -26.09 -12.84
N ILE A 774 15.18 -25.68 -13.86
CA ILE A 774 14.30 -24.49 -13.79
C ILE A 774 13.24 -24.65 -12.69
N LEU A 775 12.60 -25.82 -12.58
CA LEU A 775 11.61 -26.09 -11.52
C LEU A 775 12.25 -26.09 -10.12
N SER A 776 13.48 -26.61 -9.99
CA SER A 776 14.25 -26.60 -8.75
C SER A 776 14.60 -25.18 -8.31
N LEU A 777 15.12 -24.36 -9.23
CA LEU A 777 15.46 -22.95 -8.99
C LEU A 777 14.25 -22.10 -8.61
N ARG A 778 13.03 -22.55 -8.93
CA ARG A 778 11.77 -21.89 -8.59
C ARG A 778 11.03 -22.50 -7.39
N GLY A 779 11.56 -23.54 -6.78
CA GLY A 779 10.88 -24.27 -5.69
C GLY A 779 9.59 -24.98 -6.15
N GLN A 780 9.46 -25.29 -7.44
CA GLN A 780 8.28 -25.89 -8.06
C GLN A 780 8.49 -27.37 -8.46
N MET A 781 9.45 -28.05 -7.82
CA MET A 781 9.74 -29.48 -8.11
C MET A 781 8.54 -30.41 -7.88
N ASN A 782 7.56 -29.98 -7.07
CA ASN A 782 6.30 -30.68 -6.86
C ASN A 782 5.47 -30.83 -8.15
N LEU A 783 5.65 -29.95 -9.14
CA LEU A 783 4.96 -30.03 -10.43
C LEU A 783 5.54 -31.11 -11.34
N ALA A 784 6.86 -31.34 -11.28
CA ALA A 784 7.60 -32.16 -12.24
C ALA A 784 6.99 -33.55 -12.48
N ARG A 785 6.54 -34.20 -11.41
CA ARG A 785 5.94 -35.54 -11.50
C ARG A 785 4.65 -35.53 -12.33
N GLY A 786 3.71 -34.64 -12.03
CA GLY A 786 2.43 -34.58 -12.75
C GLY A 786 2.63 -34.23 -14.22
N MET A 787 3.59 -33.36 -14.52
CA MET A 787 3.91 -32.96 -15.89
C MET A 787 4.55 -34.10 -16.70
N LEU A 788 5.38 -34.93 -16.07
CA LEU A 788 5.95 -36.13 -16.70
C LEU A 788 4.93 -37.27 -16.84
N GLU A 789 4.02 -37.43 -15.89
CA GLU A 789 2.90 -38.38 -15.99
C GLU A 789 1.92 -38.00 -17.11
N ALA A 790 1.69 -36.70 -17.32
CA ALA A 790 0.95 -36.17 -18.46
C ALA A 790 1.62 -36.52 -19.79
N ALA A 791 2.93 -36.22 -19.92
CA ALA A 791 3.72 -36.57 -21.09
C ALA A 791 3.73 -38.07 -21.38
N TRP A 792 3.87 -38.90 -20.33
CA TRP A 792 3.82 -40.34 -20.47
C TRP A 792 2.46 -40.83 -20.96
N SER A 793 1.37 -40.31 -20.41
CA SER A 793 0.00 -40.63 -20.82
C SER A 793 -0.23 -40.27 -22.29
N SER A 794 0.22 -39.09 -22.72
CA SER A 794 0.16 -38.63 -24.10
C SER A 794 0.87 -39.57 -25.09
N VAL A 795 2.03 -40.11 -24.69
CA VAL A 795 2.79 -41.08 -25.50
C VAL A 795 2.09 -42.44 -25.61
N GLN A 796 1.39 -42.86 -24.57
CA GLN A 796 0.61 -44.11 -24.61
C GLN A 796 -0.61 -43.99 -25.53
N VAL A 797 -1.29 -42.84 -25.52
CA VAL A 797 -2.47 -42.60 -26.38
C VAL A 797 -2.12 -42.74 -27.86
N CYS A 798 -1.07 -42.07 -28.35
CA CYS A 798 -0.64 -42.16 -29.76
C CYS A 798 -0.20 -43.58 -30.18
N LYS A 799 0.49 -44.32 -29.31
CA LYS A 799 0.87 -45.72 -29.58
C LYS A 799 -0.33 -46.65 -29.73
N THR A 800 -1.41 -46.37 -29.00
CA THR A 800 -2.64 -47.17 -29.05
C THR A 800 -3.44 -46.87 -30.32
N THR A 801 -3.36 -45.65 -30.85
CA THR A 801 -4.01 -45.25 -32.11
C THR A 801 -3.36 -45.86 -33.35
N GLN A 802 -2.02 -46.07 -33.35
CA GLN A 802 -1.31 -46.76 -34.43
C GLN A 802 -1.55 -48.29 -34.46
N ALA A 803 -2.07 -48.89 -33.38
CA ALA A 803 -2.44 -50.30 -33.35
C ALA A 803 -3.88 -50.58 -33.84
N PHE A 804 -4.63 -49.52 -34.17
CA PHE A 804 -6.04 -49.59 -34.59
C PHE A 804 -6.30 -49.09 -36.03
N PHE A 805 -5.25 -48.84 -36.81
CA PHE A 805 -5.32 -48.56 -38.25
C PHE A 805 -4.59 -49.61 -39.08
#